data_AF-A0AAE3TM96-F1
#
_entry.id   AF-A0AAE3TM96-F1
#
_cell.length_a   1.000
_cell.length_b   1.000
_cell.length_c   1.000
_cell.angle_alpha   90.00
_cell.angle_beta   90.00
_cell.angle_gamma   90.00
#
_symmetry.space_group_name_H-M   'P 1'
#
loop_
_entity.id
_entity.type
_entity.pdbx_description
1 polymer ?
#
loop_
_entity_poly.entity_id
_entity_poly.type
_entity_poly.pdbx_seq_one_letter_code
_entity_poly.pdbx_strand_id
1 'polypeptide(L)'
;MADDKGTPTTDTEPENTGDRDSRFSRRSYLKLGATAAALGTFGAATSTTTSAASTVDIVEAGADPTGNERIDSVLERVAGSGVTVTFPPGTYLLNDFNLPNGVTLKGTDATIVPTPRSSKTIWLIKASNVTMDGFEFDYRNVDEPPMFKFRANNFVFRNIIFRGMQQTSARSSACLRAEVPNSSSQGLIQNVYMHEGSAPAGGQDNRKGIFLEHPNEGHLIIDRVWMRHWGENTIYCRSSPGKVTIKNSYFHNTNAGIRVGGVTDVKNCTFVSDGDVPSQEWSGGAFQPGVRIDGGLVNADGTAGDVLVEDCDFVMTGPDHGPALFGVHANSGYAIMRNCRARMASDSAIRDNANTGALDLILDGLHVTGSTGDVAIDTSGPTSVTKATDIHVDTDGSISGSSKVRNATSTSDVQPADPTPPMPSPPPLGTTPKMDGDGSVEDWTYLRFEGDDDGTTKASYEFSVSGDLQYSTIGGATAQDADVIDGSTATGTVWSGSDAYAFTGDITAFDVEGPATVYIDGSQVDVSEIVQTPTPTPTPEPTATATPEPTATPTPTPTPTPEPTATPTPTPTPTPEPTWNYIRFEGNNDSTSEGTYEFSVSGDLEHSTRNGATVQDADVIDGSTATGSVWSGADAYKFTGDVKSLRLNGTATVEFTSE
;
A
#
# COMPACT_ATOMS: atom_id res chain seq x y z
N MET A 1 -0.72 42.55 -37.38
CA MET A 1 -1.57 43.69 -37.80
C MET A 1 -2.98 43.15 -37.99
N ALA A 2 -3.95 43.90 -37.43
CA ALA A 2 -5.40 43.70 -37.44
C ALA A 2 -5.98 42.68 -36.44
N ASP A 3 -6.58 43.26 -35.40
CA ASP A 3 -7.49 42.71 -34.40
C ASP A 3 -8.81 42.21 -35.01
N ASP A 4 -9.47 41.25 -34.35
CA ASP A 4 -10.89 41.42 -34.00
C ASP A 4 -11.29 40.57 -32.79
N LYS A 5 -12.12 41.16 -31.92
CA LYS A 5 -12.70 40.56 -30.70
C LYS A 5 -14.04 39.92 -31.06
N GLY A 6 -14.31 38.71 -30.55
CA GLY A 6 -15.63 38.09 -30.59
C GLY A 6 -15.86 37.18 -29.38
N THR A 7 -16.85 37.53 -28.58
CA THR A 7 -17.37 36.86 -27.36
C THR A 7 -17.91 35.43 -27.60
N PRO A 8 -18.03 34.60 -26.54
CA PRO A 8 -18.42 33.20 -26.65
C PRO A 8 -19.95 33.04 -26.70
N THR A 9 -20.44 32.21 -27.62
CA THR A 9 -21.83 31.75 -27.68
C THR A 9 -21.95 30.35 -27.08
N THR A 10 -22.88 30.24 -26.14
CA THR A 10 -23.43 29.02 -25.56
C THR A 10 -24.15 28.19 -26.62
N ASP A 11 -23.81 26.91 -26.77
CA ASP A 11 -24.66 25.94 -27.47
C ASP A 11 -24.95 24.76 -26.54
N THR A 12 -26.16 24.80 -25.99
CA THR A 12 -26.93 23.68 -25.49
C THR A 12 -27.49 22.88 -26.68
N GLU A 13 -27.27 21.57 -26.70
CA GLU A 13 -27.89 20.61 -27.63
C GLU A 13 -28.48 19.44 -26.81
N PRO A 14 -29.51 18.74 -27.31
CA PRO A 14 -30.82 18.73 -26.66
C PRO A 14 -31.31 17.33 -26.26
N GLU A 15 -32.34 17.31 -25.42
CA GLU A 15 -33.18 16.14 -25.18
C GLU A 15 -33.87 15.69 -26.48
N ASN A 16 -33.71 14.41 -26.84
CA ASN A 16 -34.51 13.78 -27.89
C ASN A 16 -35.30 12.61 -27.30
N THR A 17 -36.62 12.78 -27.29
CA THR A 17 -37.63 11.78 -26.96
C THR A 17 -38.26 11.30 -28.27
N GLY A 18 -38.40 9.98 -28.48
CA GLY A 18 -39.14 9.47 -29.65
C GLY A 18 -38.91 8.02 -30.11
N ASP A 19 -39.30 7.06 -29.27
CA ASP A 19 -40.20 5.90 -29.51
C ASP A 19 -40.14 4.98 -30.78
N ARG A 20 -40.34 3.66 -30.51
CA ARG A 20 -40.84 2.51 -31.34
C ARG A 20 -39.84 1.73 -32.22
N ASP A 21 -39.81 0.39 -32.33
CA ASP A 21 -40.72 -0.75 -32.04
C ASP A 21 -39.85 -2.06 -32.03
N SER A 22 -39.90 -2.98 -31.06
CA SER A 22 -40.82 -4.12 -30.84
C SER A 22 -40.31 -5.54 -31.28
N ARG A 23 -40.50 -6.51 -30.35
CA ARG A 23 -40.62 -8.01 -30.49
C ARG A 23 -39.29 -8.80 -30.45
N PHE A 24 -39.05 -9.78 -29.56
CA PHE A 24 -39.83 -10.99 -29.14
C PHE A 24 -39.58 -11.31 -27.64
N SER A 25 -40.58 -11.46 -26.76
CA SER A 25 -41.43 -12.64 -26.42
C SER A 25 -41.02 -13.35 -25.12
N ARG A 26 -41.85 -13.17 -24.07
CA ARG A 26 -41.88 -13.93 -22.81
C ARG A 26 -42.53 -15.31 -22.99
N ARG A 27 -41.94 -16.36 -22.39
CA ARG A 27 -42.48 -17.68 -21.92
C ARG A 27 -41.33 -18.70 -22.07
N SER A 28 -40.86 -19.46 -21.07
CA SER A 28 -41.57 -20.21 -20.04
C SER A 28 -40.57 -20.70 -18.98
N TYR A 29 -40.86 -20.59 -17.68
CA TYR A 29 -40.35 -21.55 -16.69
C TYR A 29 -41.44 -21.83 -15.65
N LEU A 30 -41.97 -23.05 -15.67
CA LEU A 30 -42.78 -23.63 -14.60
C LEU A 30 -42.41 -25.11 -14.45
N LYS A 31 -41.98 -25.44 -13.22
CA LYS A 31 -42.00 -26.74 -12.50
C LYS A 31 -41.15 -27.93 -12.98
N LEU A 32 -40.33 -28.43 -12.06
CA LEU A 32 -40.40 -29.76 -11.38
C LEU A 32 -39.17 -29.85 -10.44
N GLY A 33 -39.19 -30.19 -9.14
CA GLY A 33 -40.22 -30.66 -8.22
C GLY A 33 -39.75 -31.92 -7.44
N ALA A 34 -39.45 -31.78 -6.14
CA ALA A 34 -39.56 -32.82 -5.07
C ALA A 34 -39.20 -32.16 -3.71
N THR A 35 -40.12 -31.58 -2.93
CA THR A 35 -41.13 -32.15 -2.00
C THR A 35 -40.57 -32.76 -0.70
N ALA A 36 -40.65 -31.99 0.39
CA ALA A 36 -41.18 -32.45 1.68
C ALA A 36 -41.92 -31.28 2.35
N ALA A 37 -43.17 -31.53 2.74
CA ALA A 37 -44.13 -30.53 3.19
C ALA A 37 -44.36 -30.61 4.71
N ALA A 38 -44.51 -29.47 5.37
CA ALA A 38 -45.47 -29.26 6.45
C ALA A 38 -45.85 -27.78 6.53
N LEU A 39 -47.15 -27.51 6.42
CA LEU A 39 -47.77 -26.18 6.49
C LEU A 39 -47.90 -25.72 7.95
N GLY A 40 -47.55 -24.46 8.20
CA GLY A 40 -47.89 -23.71 9.43
C GLY A 40 -47.79 -22.21 9.16
N THR A 41 -48.92 -21.52 9.22
CA THR A 41 -49.11 -20.13 8.80
C THR A 41 -48.83 -19.11 9.91
N PHE A 42 -48.34 -17.93 9.50
CA PHE A 42 -48.26 -16.62 10.17
C PHE A 42 -47.20 -16.39 11.27
N GLY A 43 -46.19 -15.61 10.88
CA GLY A 43 -45.33 -14.82 11.74
C GLY A 43 -44.35 -14.04 10.87
N ALA A 44 -44.65 -12.77 10.58
CA ALA A 44 -43.72 -11.88 9.91
C ALA A 44 -42.53 -11.61 10.85
N ALA A 45 -41.47 -12.38 10.66
CA ALA A 45 -40.13 -12.02 11.07
C ALA A 45 -39.33 -11.91 9.77
N THR A 46 -38.84 -10.72 9.47
CA THR A 46 -37.73 -10.53 8.54
C THR A 46 -36.52 -11.23 9.12
N SER A 47 -36.42 -12.55 8.89
CA SER A 47 -35.17 -13.26 9.09
C SER A 47 -34.24 -12.82 7.96
N THR A 48 -33.36 -11.87 8.24
CA THR A 48 -32.09 -11.76 7.52
C THR A 48 -31.37 -13.08 7.72
N THR A 49 -31.58 -14.00 6.79
CA THR A 49 -30.76 -15.21 6.70
C THR A 49 -29.42 -14.71 6.19
N THR A 50 -28.48 -14.48 7.11
CA THR A 50 -27.06 -14.41 6.78
C THR A 50 -26.74 -15.76 6.14
N SER A 51 -26.62 -15.80 4.81
CA SER A 51 -26.14 -17.01 4.16
C SER A 51 -24.66 -17.10 4.50
N ALA A 52 -24.24 -18.20 5.14
CA ALA A 52 -22.84 -18.51 5.33
C ALA A 52 -22.06 -18.26 4.03
N ALA A 53 -20.92 -17.58 4.13
CA ALA A 53 -20.11 -17.25 2.96
C ALA A 53 -19.74 -18.55 2.24
N SER A 54 -20.24 -18.74 1.02
CA SER A 54 -19.96 -19.96 0.25
C SER A 54 -18.65 -19.77 -0.51
N THR A 55 -17.66 -20.62 -0.23
CA THR A 55 -16.45 -20.70 -1.06
C THR A 55 -16.70 -21.64 -2.25
N VAL A 56 -16.31 -21.23 -3.45
CA VAL A 56 -16.45 -22.00 -4.68
C VAL A 56 -15.13 -22.03 -5.42
N ASP A 57 -14.56 -23.22 -5.62
CA ASP A 57 -13.46 -23.40 -6.55
C ASP A 57 -13.96 -23.30 -7.99
N ILE A 58 -13.37 -22.40 -8.77
CA ILE A 58 -13.86 -22.11 -10.11
C ILE A 58 -13.62 -23.27 -11.10
N VAL A 59 -12.56 -24.06 -10.90
CA VAL A 59 -12.24 -25.22 -11.73
C VAL A 59 -13.19 -26.37 -11.40
N GLU A 60 -13.49 -26.61 -10.13
CA GLU A 60 -14.53 -27.57 -9.72
C GLU A 60 -15.91 -27.16 -10.25
N ALA A 61 -16.16 -25.85 -10.37
CA ALA A 61 -17.35 -25.31 -11.00
C ALA A 61 -17.35 -25.40 -12.54
N GLY A 62 -16.27 -25.89 -13.16
CA GLY A 62 -16.16 -26.19 -14.58
C GLY A 62 -15.41 -25.14 -15.42
N ALA A 63 -14.62 -24.24 -14.81
CA ALA A 63 -13.75 -23.34 -15.56
C ALA A 63 -12.51 -24.06 -16.10
N ASP A 64 -12.03 -23.62 -17.26
CA ASP A 64 -10.77 -24.08 -17.86
C ASP A 64 -9.57 -23.31 -17.27
N PRO A 65 -8.64 -23.98 -16.57
CA PRO A 65 -7.42 -23.37 -16.03
C PRO A 65 -6.24 -23.39 -17.01
N THR A 66 -6.46 -23.78 -18.27
CA THR A 66 -5.39 -23.86 -19.29
C THR A 66 -5.35 -22.67 -20.25
N GLY A 67 -6.36 -21.80 -20.21
CA GLY A 67 -6.49 -20.61 -21.05
C GLY A 67 -6.96 -20.90 -22.47
N ASN A 68 -7.44 -22.11 -22.75
CA ASN A 68 -7.93 -22.51 -24.06
C ASN A 68 -9.40 -22.13 -24.28
N GLU A 69 -10.19 -22.14 -23.21
CA GLU A 69 -11.61 -21.82 -23.22
C GLU A 69 -11.95 -20.65 -22.29
N ARG A 70 -12.98 -19.90 -22.69
CA ARG A 70 -13.47 -18.75 -21.95
C ARG A 70 -14.24 -19.18 -20.69
N ILE A 71 -13.91 -18.59 -19.56
CA ILE A 71 -14.50 -18.94 -18.25
C ILE A 71 -15.66 -18.01 -17.82
N ASP A 72 -16.04 -17.04 -18.65
CA ASP A 72 -17.01 -15.99 -18.31
C ASP A 72 -18.33 -16.55 -17.77
N SER A 73 -18.90 -17.53 -18.47
CA SER A 73 -20.18 -18.15 -18.08
C SER A 73 -20.10 -18.97 -16.79
N VAL A 74 -18.91 -19.44 -16.43
CA VAL A 74 -18.66 -20.13 -15.15
C VAL A 74 -18.60 -19.09 -14.05
N LEU A 75 -17.79 -18.04 -14.24
CA LEU A 75 -17.65 -16.95 -13.28
C LEU A 75 -18.99 -16.23 -13.02
N GLU A 76 -19.75 -15.90 -14.06
CA GLU A 76 -21.11 -15.31 -13.96
C GLU A 76 -22.10 -16.17 -13.17
N ARG A 77 -21.94 -17.49 -13.21
CA ARG A 77 -22.82 -18.42 -12.50
C ARG A 77 -22.48 -18.53 -11.03
N VAL A 78 -21.20 -18.47 -10.67
CA VAL A 78 -20.73 -18.72 -9.30
C VAL A 78 -20.53 -17.43 -8.50
N ALA A 79 -20.17 -16.32 -9.14
CA ALA A 79 -19.95 -15.05 -8.46
C ALA A 79 -21.26 -14.47 -7.94
N GLY A 80 -21.28 -14.11 -6.66
CA GLY A 80 -22.44 -13.52 -6.00
C GLY A 80 -22.09 -12.83 -4.69
N SER A 81 -23.07 -12.18 -4.09
CA SER A 81 -22.92 -11.54 -2.77
C SER A 81 -22.62 -12.58 -1.71
N GLY A 82 -21.56 -12.35 -0.91
CA GLY A 82 -21.11 -13.27 0.14
C GLY A 82 -20.38 -14.51 -0.40
N VAL A 83 -20.07 -14.57 -1.70
CA VAL A 83 -19.36 -15.71 -2.29
C VAL A 83 -17.88 -15.40 -2.42
N THR A 84 -17.04 -16.33 -1.99
CA THR A 84 -15.61 -16.35 -2.33
C THR A 84 -15.39 -17.32 -3.47
N VAL A 85 -14.92 -16.83 -4.62
CA VAL A 85 -14.52 -17.66 -5.77
C VAL A 85 -13.01 -17.82 -5.77
N THR A 86 -12.52 -19.04 -5.63
CA THR A 86 -11.09 -19.33 -5.64
C THR A 86 -10.63 -19.76 -7.04
N PHE A 87 -9.46 -19.26 -7.43
CA PHE A 87 -8.78 -19.58 -8.67
C PHE A 87 -7.47 -20.30 -8.32
N PRO A 88 -7.40 -21.63 -8.45
CA PRO A 88 -6.15 -22.36 -8.26
C PRO A 88 -5.12 -21.97 -9.34
N PRO A 89 -3.85 -22.39 -9.21
CA PRO A 89 -2.82 -22.11 -10.21
C PRO A 89 -3.26 -22.51 -11.61
N GLY A 90 -3.15 -21.58 -12.54
CA GLY A 90 -3.66 -21.77 -13.90
C GLY A 90 -3.70 -20.49 -14.72
N THR A 91 -3.98 -20.64 -16.00
CA THR A 91 -4.26 -19.54 -16.93
C THR A 91 -5.75 -19.54 -17.26
N TYR A 92 -6.41 -18.41 -17.07
CA TYR A 92 -7.84 -18.28 -17.26
C TYR A 92 -8.12 -17.23 -18.32
N LEU A 93 -8.77 -17.66 -19.41
CA LEU A 93 -9.16 -16.77 -20.49
C LEU A 93 -10.50 -16.11 -20.12
N LEU A 94 -10.49 -14.79 -19.93
CA LEU A 94 -11.65 -14.04 -19.43
C LEU A 94 -11.89 -12.78 -20.27
N ASN A 95 -13.14 -12.42 -20.50
CA ASN A 95 -13.51 -11.17 -21.18
C ASN A 95 -14.09 -10.15 -20.17
N ASP A 96 -15.02 -9.30 -20.63
CA ASP A 96 -15.69 -8.33 -19.77
C ASP A 96 -16.55 -9.02 -18.73
N PHE A 97 -16.23 -8.75 -17.47
CA PHE A 97 -17.00 -9.19 -16.32
C PHE A 97 -17.32 -8.02 -15.40
N ASN A 98 -18.58 -7.92 -14.96
CA ASN A 98 -18.98 -7.01 -13.90
C ASN A 98 -19.04 -7.79 -12.60
N LEU A 99 -18.22 -7.42 -11.63
CA LEU A 99 -18.27 -8.06 -10.31
C LEU A 99 -19.62 -7.73 -9.64
N PRO A 100 -20.35 -8.72 -9.11
CA PRO A 100 -21.49 -8.45 -8.24
C PRO A 100 -21.05 -7.85 -6.91
N ASN A 101 -21.95 -7.13 -6.23
CA ASN A 101 -21.69 -6.64 -4.87
C ASN A 101 -21.38 -7.81 -3.93
N GLY A 102 -20.46 -7.62 -2.99
CA GLY A 102 -20.18 -8.59 -1.93
C GLY A 102 -19.35 -9.80 -2.37
N VAL A 103 -18.78 -9.82 -3.57
CA VAL A 103 -17.98 -10.96 -4.06
C VAL A 103 -16.51 -10.82 -3.70
N THR A 104 -15.88 -11.95 -3.38
CA THR A 104 -14.43 -12.07 -3.22
C THR A 104 -13.89 -12.99 -4.31
N LEU A 105 -12.91 -12.53 -5.08
CA LEU A 105 -12.12 -13.36 -5.98
C LEU A 105 -10.72 -13.54 -5.37
N LYS A 106 -10.30 -14.77 -5.11
CA LYS A 106 -8.96 -15.10 -4.61
C LYS A 106 -8.23 -15.99 -5.60
N GLY A 107 -7.08 -15.56 -6.09
CA GLY A 107 -6.20 -16.37 -6.91
C GLY A 107 -4.97 -16.83 -6.14
N THR A 108 -4.45 -17.98 -6.53
CA THR A 108 -3.16 -18.50 -6.06
C THR A 108 -2.33 -18.81 -7.29
N ASP A 109 -1.37 -17.95 -7.62
CA ASP A 109 -0.61 -18.01 -8.88
C ASP A 109 -1.54 -18.14 -10.12
N ALA A 110 -2.70 -17.47 -10.04
CA ALA A 110 -3.69 -17.46 -11.10
C ALA A 110 -3.40 -16.35 -12.10
N THR A 111 -3.23 -16.73 -13.36
CA THR A 111 -3.00 -15.80 -14.47
C THR A 111 -4.30 -15.56 -15.23
N ILE A 112 -4.72 -14.30 -15.34
CA ILE A 112 -5.82 -13.90 -16.18
C ILE A 112 -5.28 -13.35 -17.50
N VAL A 113 -5.75 -13.93 -18.61
CA VAL A 113 -5.45 -13.47 -19.96
C VAL A 113 -6.73 -12.89 -20.56
N PRO A 114 -6.76 -11.62 -20.96
CA PRO A 114 -7.92 -11.05 -21.59
C PRO A 114 -8.04 -11.51 -23.06
N THR A 115 -9.25 -11.84 -23.49
CA THR A 115 -9.52 -12.15 -24.91
C THR A 115 -9.31 -10.91 -25.80
N PRO A 116 -8.89 -11.04 -27.07
CA PRO A 116 -8.86 -9.93 -28.04
C PRO A 116 -10.23 -9.23 -28.18
N ARG A 117 -10.24 -7.89 -28.30
CA ARG A 117 -11.43 -7.05 -27.98
C ARG A 117 -11.81 -6.09 -29.09
N SER A 118 -13.08 -5.67 -29.07
CA SER A 118 -13.59 -4.46 -29.75
C SER A 118 -13.87 -3.29 -28.78
N SER A 119 -13.69 -3.48 -27.47
CA SER A 119 -13.99 -2.52 -26.40
C SER A 119 -12.77 -2.30 -25.50
N LYS A 120 -12.55 -1.04 -25.07
CA LYS A 120 -11.36 -0.59 -24.33
C LYS A 120 -11.43 -0.77 -22.80
N THR A 121 -12.53 -1.30 -22.28
CA THR A 121 -12.79 -1.38 -20.82
C THR A 121 -12.81 -2.84 -20.39
N ILE A 122 -12.04 -3.25 -19.36
CA ILE A 122 -12.18 -4.53 -18.65
C ILE A 122 -12.53 -4.28 -17.20
N TRP A 123 -13.70 -4.75 -16.80
CA TRP A 123 -14.12 -4.77 -15.39
C TRP A 123 -14.51 -3.40 -14.88
N LEU A 124 -15.75 -3.05 -15.27
CA LEU A 124 -16.54 -2.07 -14.54
C LEU A 124 -16.94 -2.72 -13.21
N ILE A 125 -16.10 -2.50 -12.20
CA ILE A 125 -16.42 -2.83 -10.82
C ILE A 125 -17.21 -1.64 -10.28
N LYS A 126 -18.48 -1.57 -10.71
CA LYS A 126 -19.51 -0.76 -10.05
C LYS A 126 -20.19 -1.62 -8.98
N ALA A 127 -19.38 -2.17 -8.09
CA ALA A 127 -19.87 -3.03 -7.04
C ALA A 127 -19.25 -2.63 -5.71
N SER A 128 -20.06 -2.69 -4.67
CA SER A 128 -19.64 -2.39 -3.31
C SER A 128 -19.26 -3.68 -2.60
N ASN A 129 -18.28 -3.60 -1.71
CA ASN A 129 -17.76 -4.71 -0.91
C ASN A 129 -17.18 -5.81 -1.79
N VAL A 130 -16.21 -5.46 -2.63
CA VAL A 130 -15.59 -6.38 -3.58
C VAL A 130 -14.12 -6.58 -3.25
N THR A 131 -13.67 -7.82 -3.25
CA THR A 131 -12.26 -8.17 -3.08
C THR A 131 -11.73 -8.88 -4.32
N MET A 132 -10.56 -8.47 -4.78
CA MET A 132 -9.75 -9.17 -5.76
C MET A 132 -8.33 -9.26 -5.23
N ASP A 133 -7.86 -10.50 -5.07
CA ASP A 133 -6.64 -10.82 -4.36
C ASP A 133 -5.86 -11.91 -5.09
N GLY A 134 -4.57 -11.69 -5.38
CA GLY A 134 -3.66 -12.76 -5.83
C GLY A 134 -3.79 -13.12 -7.31
N PHE A 135 -3.63 -12.15 -8.21
CA PHE A 135 -3.71 -12.39 -9.67
C PHE A 135 -2.56 -11.78 -10.46
N GLU A 136 -2.08 -12.53 -11.45
CA GLU A 136 -1.29 -12.01 -12.56
C GLU A 136 -2.21 -11.66 -13.73
N PHE A 137 -2.04 -10.47 -14.30
CA PHE A 137 -2.71 -10.02 -15.51
C PHE A 137 -1.71 -10.01 -16.66
N ASP A 138 -1.85 -10.94 -17.60
CA ASP A 138 -0.92 -11.07 -18.71
C ASP A 138 -1.42 -10.42 -20.00
N TYR A 139 -0.85 -9.27 -20.34
CA TYR A 139 -1.20 -8.49 -21.54
C TYR A 139 -0.11 -8.49 -22.61
N ARG A 140 0.92 -9.33 -22.49
CA ARG A 140 2.06 -9.34 -23.43
C ARG A 140 1.66 -9.64 -24.88
N ASN A 141 0.53 -10.31 -25.07
CA ASN A 141 -0.03 -10.66 -26.37
C ASN A 141 -1.40 -9.99 -26.63
N VAL A 142 -1.60 -8.79 -26.08
CA VAL A 142 -2.85 -8.04 -26.18
C VAL A 142 -2.59 -6.71 -26.87
N ASP A 143 -3.28 -6.47 -28.01
CA ASP A 143 -3.09 -5.26 -28.82
C ASP A 143 -3.51 -3.97 -28.10
N GLU A 144 -4.57 -4.05 -27.28
CA GLU A 144 -5.05 -2.92 -26.49
C GLU A 144 -5.36 -3.40 -25.06
N PRO A 145 -4.37 -3.33 -24.14
CA PRO A 145 -4.52 -3.60 -22.73
C PRO A 145 -5.72 -2.88 -22.13
N PRO A 146 -6.51 -3.55 -21.30
CA PRO A 146 -7.78 -3.01 -20.86
C PRO A 146 -7.67 -2.28 -19.51
N MET A 147 -8.64 -1.42 -19.18
CA MET A 147 -8.65 -0.67 -17.90
C MET A 147 -9.59 -1.27 -16.87
N PHE A 148 -9.20 -1.27 -15.59
CA PHE A 148 -10.09 -1.55 -14.45
C PHE A 148 -10.79 -0.27 -14.00
N LYS A 149 -12.06 -0.38 -13.60
CA LYS A 149 -12.80 0.73 -13.01
C LYS A 149 -13.49 0.32 -11.71
N PHE A 150 -12.90 0.71 -10.59
CA PHE A 150 -13.49 0.67 -9.26
C PHE A 150 -14.21 1.98 -9.00
N ARG A 151 -15.54 1.93 -8.98
CA ARG A 151 -16.37 2.98 -8.37
C ARG A 151 -17.31 2.29 -7.40
N ALA A 152 -16.81 2.14 -6.18
CA ALA A 152 -17.29 1.18 -5.21
C ALA A 152 -17.28 1.83 -3.83
N ASN A 153 -18.22 1.48 -2.95
CA ASN A 153 -18.13 1.91 -1.57
C ASN A 153 -16.88 1.29 -0.93
N ASN A 154 -16.86 -0.03 -0.75
CA ASN A 154 -15.68 -0.72 -0.27
C ASN A 154 -15.08 -1.60 -1.35
N PHE A 155 -13.76 -1.57 -1.52
CA PHE A 155 -13.06 -2.52 -2.37
C PHE A 155 -11.65 -2.83 -1.87
N VAL A 156 -11.19 -4.04 -2.15
CA VAL A 156 -9.81 -4.49 -1.96
C VAL A 156 -9.28 -4.99 -3.30
N PHE A 157 -8.17 -4.41 -3.74
CA PHE A 157 -7.44 -4.83 -4.92
C PHE A 157 -5.98 -5.04 -4.50
N ARG A 158 -5.62 -6.28 -4.20
CA ARG A 158 -4.31 -6.58 -3.59
C ARG A 158 -3.61 -7.77 -4.21
N ASN A 159 -2.29 -7.80 -4.04
CA ASN A 159 -1.43 -8.88 -4.52
C ASN A 159 -1.56 -9.10 -6.04
N ILE A 160 -1.42 -8.00 -6.80
CA ILE A 160 -1.68 -7.99 -8.24
C ILE A 160 -0.41 -7.65 -9.02
N ILE A 161 -0.15 -8.36 -10.10
CA ILE A 161 0.92 -7.99 -11.04
C ILE A 161 0.40 -7.87 -12.46
N PHE A 162 0.75 -6.77 -13.11
CA PHE A 162 0.49 -6.54 -14.52
C PHE A 162 1.73 -6.89 -15.35
N ARG A 163 1.54 -7.71 -16.39
CA ARG A 163 2.56 -8.07 -17.39
C ARG A 163 2.18 -7.51 -18.75
N GLY A 164 3.20 -7.16 -19.53
CA GLY A 164 3.06 -6.47 -20.81
C GLY A 164 2.87 -4.97 -20.63
N MET A 165 3.42 -4.21 -21.57
CA MET A 165 3.19 -2.77 -21.67
C MET A 165 1.70 -2.48 -21.77
N GLN A 166 1.23 -1.52 -20.97
CA GLN A 166 -0.16 -1.10 -20.86
C GLN A 166 -0.58 -0.10 -21.96
N GLN A 167 0.11 -0.07 -23.10
CA GLN A 167 -0.04 0.95 -24.14
C GLN A 167 -1.48 1.08 -24.66
N THR A 168 -1.94 2.28 -24.99
CA THR A 168 -3.27 2.48 -25.59
C THR A 168 -3.34 3.70 -26.50
N SER A 169 -4.15 3.60 -27.55
CA SER A 169 -4.47 4.73 -28.43
C SER A 169 -5.54 5.67 -27.84
N ALA A 170 -6.15 5.32 -26.70
CA ALA A 170 -7.21 6.10 -26.10
C ALA A 170 -6.69 7.35 -25.39
N ARG A 171 -7.16 8.52 -25.86
CA ARG A 171 -7.04 9.76 -25.09
C ARG A 171 -7.89 9.65 -23.82
N SER A 172 -7.31 10.00 -22.67
CA SER A 172 -7.94 9.90 -21.34
C SER A 172 -8.22 8.47 -20.86
N SER A 173 -7.19 7.62 -20.89
CA SER A 173 -7.21 6.25 -20.33
C SER A 173 -6.43 6.14 -19.03
N ALA A 174 -6.68 5.07 -18.27
CA ALA A 174 -5.92 4.70 -17.08
C ALA A 174 -5.79 3.16 -17.01
N CYS A 175 -4.77 2.64 -16.34
CA CYS A 175 -4.75 1.22 -15.99
C CYS A 175 -5.79 0.90 -14.92
N LEU A 176 -5.82 1.70 -13.86
CA LEU A 176 -6.78 1.62 -12.78
C LEU A 176 -7.53 2.96 -12.65
N ARG A 177 -8.86 2.92 -12.69
CA ARG A 177 -9.70 4.01 -12.20
C ARG A 177 -10.24 3.63 -10.83
N ALA A 178 -9.92 4.40 -9.80
CA ALA A 178 -10.23 4.04 -8.41
C ALA A 178 -10.93 5.20 -7.72
N GLU A 179 -12.22 5.01 -7.41
CA GLU A 179 -13.11 6.02 -6.85
C GLU A 179 -13.87 5.44 -5.65
N VAL A 180 -13.85 6.15 -4.52
CA VAL A 180 -14.66 5.84 -3.33
C VAL A 180 -15.69 6.96 -3.14
N PRO A 181 -16.92 6.80 -3.66
CA PRO A 181 -17.90 7.89 -3.77
C PRO A 181 -18.66 8.18 -2.46
N ASN A 182 -18.39 7.46 -1.38
CA ASN A 182 -19.07 7.61 -0.10
C ASN A 182 -18.05 7.85 1.02
N SER A 183 -18.27 8.89 1.83
CA SER A 183 -17.38 9.34 2.90
C SER A 183 -17.14 8.32 4.01
N SER A 184 -18.04 7.36 4.22
CA SER A 184 -17.89 6.29 5.21
C SER A 184 -17.26 5.02 4.65
N SER A 185 -16.72 5.06 3.43
CA SER A 185 -16.25 3.86 2.73
C SER A 185 -14.76 3.95 2.37
N GLN A 186 -14.15 2.81 2.07
CA GLN A 186 -12.71 2.70 1.84
C GLN A 186 -12.36 1.86 0.60
N GLY A 187 -11.39 2.33 -0.18
CA GLY A 187 -10.75 1.59 -1.25
C GLY A 187 -9.31 1.26 -0.90
N LEU A 188 -8.89 0.00 -1.06
CA LEU A 188 -7.51 -0.44 -0.86
C LEU A 188 -6.90 -0.96 -2.17
N ILE A 189 -5.78 -0.37 -2.57
CA ILE A 189 -4.89 -0.87 -3.62
C ILE A 189 -3.57 -1.21 -2.93
N GLN A 190 -3.21 -2.49 -2.87
CA GLN A 190 -2.08 -2.92 -2.05
C GLN A 190 -1.21 -3.99 -2.69
N ASN A 191 0.12 -3.85 -2.61
CA ASN A 191 1.05 -4.82 -3.18
C ASN A 191 0.80 -5.07 -4.69
N VAL A 192 0.83 -3.98 -5.45
CA VAL A 192 0.48 -3.99 -6.88
C VAL A 192 1.68 -3.60 -7.75
N TYR A 193 2.05 -4.46 -8.69
CA TYR A 193 3.18 -4.26 -9.58
C TYR A 193 2.73 -3.79 -10.97
N MET A 194 3.08 -2.55 -11.27
CA MET A 194 2.79 -1.79 -12.50
C MET A 194 4.11 -1.38 -13.19
N HIS A 195 5.05 -2.32 -13.22
CA HIS A 195 6.47 -2.12 -13.49
C HIS A 195 6.86 -2.15 -14.98
N GLU A 196 6.03 -2.73 -15.85
CA GLU A 196 6.27 -2.76 -17.30
C GLU A 196 5.76 -1.49 -18.01
N GLY A 197 5.05 -0.61 -17.29
CA GLY A 197 4.66 0.71 -17.74
C GLY A 197 3.64 0.73 -18.86
N SER A 198 3.48 1.90 -19.48
CA SER A 198 2.56 2.10 -20.61
C SER A 198 3.28 2.34 -21.94
N ALA A 199 4.57 2.66 -21.89
CA ALA A 199 5.44 2.76 -23.05
C ALA A 199 6.90 2.54 -22.63
N PRO A 200 7.81 2.16 -23.54
CA PRO A 200 9.23 2.13 -23.24
C PRO A 200 9.81 3.54 -23.03
N ALA A 201 11.00 3.63 -22.46
CA ALA A 201 11.77 4.87 -22.37
C ALA A 201 11.92 5.54 -23.75
N GLY A 202 11.68 6.86 -23.83
CA GLY A 202 11.63 7.61 -25.10
C GLY A 202 10.40 7.32 -25.98
N GLY A 203 9.53 6.38 -25.58
CA GLY A 203 8.25 6.12 -26.22
C GLY A 203 7.20 7.18 -25.91
N GLN A 204 5.98 6.99 -26.41
CA GLN A 204 4.85 7.89 -26.13
C GLN A 204 3.59 7.11 -25.82
N ASP A 205 2.83 7.57 -24.84
CA ASP A 205 1.53 7.00 -24.51
C ASP A 205 0.69 7.99 -23.66
N ASN A 206 -0.64 7.85 -23.69
CA ASN A 206 -1.58 8.74 -23.00
C ASN A 206 -2.26 8.09 -21.79
N ARG A 207 -1.79 6.92 -21.36
CA ARG A 207 -2.40 6.18 -20.26
C ARG A 207 -1.81 6.57 -18.91
N LYS A 208 -2.72 6.84 -17.97
CA LYS A 208 -2.40 6.99 -16.55
C LYS A 208 -2.18 5.64 -15.89
N GLY A 209 -1.39 5.61 -14.82
CA GLY A 209 -1.33 4.45 -13.94
C GLY A 209 -2.63 4.30 -13.17
N ILE A 210 -2.77 5.09 -12.10
CA ILE A 210 -3.97 5.15 -11.26
C ILE A 210 -4.63 6.52 -11.43
N PHE A 211 -5.94 6.53 -11.69
CA PHE A 211 -6.69 7.75 -11.97
C PHE A 211 -7.96 7.85 -11.13
N LEU A 212 -8.11 8.97 -10.46
CA LEU A 212 -9.35 9.40 -9.83
C LEU A 212 -10.13 10.32 -10.80
N GLU A 213 -11.12 9.76 -11.49
CA GLU A 213 -11.90 10.48 -12.52
C GLU A 213 -12.96 11.41 -11.92
N HIS A 214 -13.55 11.03 -10.77
CA HIS A 214 -14.59 11.77 -10.06
C HIS A 214 -14.14 12.11 -8.64
N PRO A 215 -14.76 13.07 -7.95
CA PRO A 215 -14.46 13.35 -6.56
C PRO A 215 -14.51 12.09 -5.68
N ASN A 216 -13.41 11.83 -4.96
CA ASN A 216 -13.32 10.77 -3.97
C ASN A 216 -13.80 11.31 -2.63
N GLU A 217 -14.94 10.85 -2.13
CA GLU A 217 -15.50 11.29 -0.85
C GLU A 217 -15.00 10.43 0.33
N GLY A 218 -14.68 9.16 0.08
CA GLY A 218 -14.19 8.21 1.09
C GLY A 218 -12.67 8.20 1.23
N HIS A 219 -12.13 7.12 1.81
CA HIS A 219 -10.68 6.95 1.98
C HIS A 219 -10.11 6.01 0.92
N LEU A 220 -9.26 6.54 0.03
CA LEU A 220 -8.50 5.73 -0.92
C LEU A 220 -7.07 5.51 -0.39
N ILE A 221 -6.69 4.24 -0.21
CA ILE A 221 -5.36 3.84 0.25
C ILE A 221 -4.64 3.12 -0.90
N ILE A 222 -3.46 3.63 -1.23
CA ILE A 222 -2.51 3.08 -2.20
C ILE A 222 -1.24 2.75 -1.42
N ASP A 223 -0.95 1.46 -1.24
CA ASP A 223 0.12 0.99 -0.36
C ASP A 223 0.96 -0.06 -1.09
N ARG A 224 2.29 0.07 -1.10
CA ARG A 224 3.17 -0.88 -1.82
C ARG A 224 2.79 -1.02 -3.30
N VAL A 225 2.83 0.08 -4.05
CA VAL A 225 2.77 0.02 -5.52
C VAL A 225 4.14 0.22 -6.14
N TRP A 226 4.47 -0.61 -7.13
CA TRP A 226 5.70 -0.50 -7.91
C TRP A 226 5.38 -0.02 -9.31
N MET A 227 5.75 1.21 -9.65
CA MET A 227 5.40 1.82 -10.94
C MET A 227 6.64 2.26 -11.71
N ARG A 228 6.72 1.90 -12.99
CA ARG A 228 7.81 2.31 -13.87
C ARG A 228 7.33 2.59 -15.29
N HIS A 229 7.94 3.58 -15.96
CA HIS A 229 7.71 3.92 -17.38
C HIS A 229 6.23 4.18 -17.75
N TRP A 230 5.56 5.04 -16.98
CA TRP A 230 4.22 5.52 -17.30
C TRP A 230 4.30 6.80 -18.13
N GLY A 231 3.66 6.83 -19.31
CA GLY A 231 3.76 7.95 -20.26
C GLY A 231 2.88 9.16 -19.95
N GLU A 232 1.90 9.00 -19.06
CA GLU A 232 1.06 10.08 -18.52
C GLU A 232 1.19 10.12 -16.98
N ASN A 233 0.30 10.83 -16.28
CA ASN A 233 0.32 10.91 -14.82
C ASN A 233 0.33 9.51 -14.22
N THR A 234 1.35 9.28 -13.38
CA THR A 234 1.60 7.99 -12.74
C THR A 234 0.44 7.66 -11.79
N ILE A 235 0.15 8.62 -10.91
CA ILE A 235 -1.07 8.67 -10.10
C ILE A 235 -1.69 10.04 -10.31
N TYR A 236 -3.00 10.09 -10.54
CA TYR A 236 -3.74 11.35 -10.70
C TYR A 236 -4.92 11.34 -9.74
N CYS A 237 -4.75 11.97 -8.57
CA CYS A 237 -5.71 12.06 -7.47
C CYS A 237 -5.90 13.51 -7.01
N ARG A 238 -6.12 14.45 -7.93
CA ARG A 238 -6.22 15.87 -7.56
C ARG A 238 -7.50 16.23 -6.78
N SER A 239 -8.61 15.56 -7.08
CA SER A 239 -9.96 15.95 -6.67
C SER A 239 -10.48 15.00 -5.59
N SER A 240 -10.07 15.20 -4.35
CA SER A 240 -10.46 14.32 -3.24
C SER A 240 -10.98 15.12 -2.04
N PRO A 241 -12.31 15.33 -1.95
CA PRO A 241 -12.93 15.80 -0.71
C PRO A 241 -12.66 14.89 0.50
N GLY A 242 -12.59 13.58 0.24
CA GLY A 242 -12.15 12.55 1.19
C GLY A 242 -10.64 12.37 1.22
N LYS A 243 -10.17 11.44 2.05
CA LYS A 243 -8.73 11.22 2.26
C LYS A 243 -8.11 10.34 1.16
N VAL A 244 -6.90 10.70 0.72
CA VAL A 244 -6.02 9.81 -0.04
C VAL A 244 -4.76 9.52 0.79
N THR A 245 -4.33 8.26 0.81
CA THR A 245 -3.05 7.86 1.41
C THR A 245 -2.25 7.06 0.40
N ILE A 246 -1.06 7.53 0.08
CA ILE A 246 -0.08 6.86 -0.77
C ILE A 246 1.12 6.53 0.11
N LYS A 247 1.48 5.25 0.27
CA LYS A 247 2.59 4.88 1.14
C LYS A 247 3.39 3.67 0.69
N ASN A 248 4.61 3.54 1.20
CA ASN A 248 5.49 2.39 0.98
C ASN A 248 5.67 2.04 -0.51
N SER A 249 5.67 3.04 -1.39
CA SER A 249 5.53 2.86 -2.83
C SER A 249 6.78 3.31 -3.58
N TYR A 250 7.02 2.68 -4.73
CA TYR A 250 8.18 2.92 -5.57
C TYR A 250 7.79 3.44 -6.96
N PHE A 251 8.38 4.56 -7.35
CA PHE A 251 8.14 5.22 -8.64
C PHE A 251 9.46 5.41 -9.36
N HIS A 252 9.68 4.71 -10.48
CA HIS A 252 10.95 4.75 -11.21
C HIS A 252 10.77 5.15 -12.67
N ASN A 253 11.36 6.27 -13.08
CA ASN A 253 11.30 6.78 -14.44
C ASN A 253 9.85 6.81 -14.93
N THR A 254 9.00 7.56 -14.23
CA THR A 254 7.59 7.76 -14.59
C THR A 254 7.32 9.20 -14.94
N ASN A 255 6.38 9.45 -15.86
CA ASN A 255 6.07 10.80 -16.32
C ASN A 255 5.04 11.49 -15.42
N ALA A 256 5.13 12.82 -15.37
CA ALA A 256 4.22 13.73 -14.69
C ALA A 256 3.96 13.45 -13.19
N GLY A 257 4.80 12.62 -12.56
CA GLY A 257 4.80 12.31 -11.13
C GLY A 257 3.49 11.73 -10.60
N ILE A 258 3.36 11.77 -9.27
CA ILE A 258 2.05 11.64 -8.61
C ILE A 258 1.43 13.03 -8.48
N ARG A 259 0.21 13.20 -8.98
CA ARG A 259 -0.51 14.48 -8.99
C ARG A 259 -1.66 14.43 -8.00
N VAL A 260 -1.57 15.20 -6.92
CA VAL A 260 -2.44 15.11 -5.74
C VAL A 260 -3.02 16.47 -5.34
N GLY A 261 -4.10 16.45 -4.55
CA GLY A 261 -4.80 17.61 -4.00
C GLY A 261 -5.78 17.16 -2.92
N GLY A 262 -6.57 18.08 -2.35
CA GLY A 262 -7.44 17.76 -1.21
C GLY A 262 -6.63 17.31 0.02
N VAL A 263 -7.20 16.43 0.84
CA VAL A 263 -6.50 15.83 2.00
C VAL A 263 -5.72 14.60 1.54
N THR A 264 -4.40 14.73 1.42
CA THR A 264 -3.53 13.63 0.93
C THR A 264 -2.29 13.44 1.79
N ASP A 265 -2.03 12.19 2.18
CA ASP A 265 -0.76 11.77 2.78
C ASP A 265 0.07 10.99 1.75
N VAL A 266 1.34 11.36 1.58
CA VAL A 266 2.37 10.63 0.83
C VAL A 266 3.49 10.26 1.81
N LYS A 267 3.69 8.98 2.10
CA LYS A 267 4.57 8.54 3.19
C LYS A 267 5.51 7.41 2.79
N ASN A 268 6.77 7.43 3.21
CA ASN A 268 7.70 6.33 2.97
C ASN A 268 7.72 5.88 1.50
N CYS A 269 7.81 6.85 0.58
CA CYS A 269 7.81 6.59 -0.85
C CYS A 269 9.15 6.98 -1.46
N THR A 270 9.61 6.16 -2.40
CA THR A 270 10.87 6.37 -3.10
C THR A 270 10.60 6.71 -4.56
N PHE A 271 11.08 7.86 -4.99
CA PHE A 271 10.97 8.38 -6.34
C PHE A 271 12.35 8.41 -6.98
N VAL A 272 12.53 7.69 -8.07
CA VAL A 272 13.78 7.64 -8.83
C VAL A 272 13.50 8.11 -10.25
N SER A 273 14.16 9.19 -10.65
CA SER A 273 14.22 9.69 -12.01
C SER A 273 15.70 9.75 -12.39
N ASP A 274 16.21 8.69 -13.01
CA ASP A 274 17.64 8.50 -13.32
C ASP A 274 17.89 8.18 -14.81
N GLY A 275 16.83 8.15 -15.62
CA GLY A 275 16.89 7.90 -17.05
C GLY A 275 15.75 8.54 -17.83
N ASP A 276 15.71 8.22 -19.13
CA ASP A 276 14.66 8.67 -20.05
C ASP A 276 13.30 8.10 -19.66
N VAL A 277 12.24 8.87 -19.91
CA VAL A 277 10.85 8.43 -19.70
C VAL A 277 10.05 8.40 -20.98
N PRO A 278 8.90 7.70 -20.97
CA PRO A 278 7.93 7.89 -22.02
C PRO A 278 7.28 9.27 -21.88
N SER A 279 7.05 9.92 -23.03
CA SER A 279 6.40 11.23 -23.10
C SER A 279 4.88 11.10 -23.25
N GLN A 280 4.16 12.15 -22.86
CA GLN A 280 2.73 12.26 -23.14
C GLN A 280 2.53 12.41 -24.65
N GLU A 281 1.83 11.48 -25.30
CA GLU A 281 1.64 11.53 -26.75
C GLU A 281 0.90 12.81 -27.21
N TRP A 282 -0.02 13.35 -26.40
CA TRP A 282 -0.80 14.54 -26.80
C TRP A 282 -0.02 15.87 -26.71
N SER A 283 0.97 15.98 -25.81
CA SER A 283 1.75 17.22 -25.58
C SER A 283 3.21 17.11 -26.01
N GLY A 284 3.72 15.89 -26.18
CA GLY A 284 5.14 15.58 -26.28
C GLY A 284 5.91 15.77 -24.97
N GLY A 285 5.23 16.07 -23.86
CA GLY A 285 5.88 16.41 -22.59
C GLY A 285 6.47 15.19 -21.88
N ALA A 286 7.75 15.28 -21.54
CA ALA A 286 8.46 14.42 -20.61
C ALA A 286 8.93 15.30 -19.44
N PHE A 287 8.27 15.20 -18.29
CA PHE A 287 8.59 15.98 -17.11
C PHE A 287 8.28 15.15 -15.87
N GLN A 288 9.29 14.81 -15.07
CA GLN A 288 9.19 13.84 -13.99
C GLN A 288 9.32 14.49 -12.59
N PRO A 289 8.32 15.26 -12.12
CA PRO A 289 8.32 15.66 -10.72
C PRO A 289 8.07 14.43 -9.84
N GLY A 290 8.57 14.45 -8.59
CA GLY A 290 8.20 13.43 -7.61
C GLY A 290 6.72 13.54 -7.23
N VAL A 291 6.44 14.51 -6.35
CA VAL A 291 5.07 14.89 -5.96
C VAL A 291 4.69 16.19 -6.64
N ARG A 292 3.55 16.19 -7.33
CA ARG A 292 2.92 17.38 -7.86
C ARG A 292 1.65 17.69 -7.09
N ILE A 293 1.58 18.86 -6.50
CA ILE A 293 0.35 19.38 -5.92
C ILE A 293 -0.44 20.08 -7.03
N ASP A 294 -1.76 19.98 -7.03
CA ASP A 294 -2.62 20.67 -8.00
C ASP A 294 -3.88 21.18 -7.29
N GLY A 295 -4.09 22.50 -7.32
CA GLY A 295 -5.22 23.18 -6.69
C GLY A 295 -6.50 22.92 -7.47
N GLY A 296 -7.14 21.78 -7.22
CA GLY A 296 -8.28 21.30 -7.98
C GLY A 296 -9.31 20.63 -7.08
N LEU A 297 -10.22 21.46 -6.59
CA LEU A 297 -11.37 21.17 -5.70
C LEU A 297 -11.02 21.14 -4.21
N VAL A 298 -11.64 22.12 -3.54
CA VAL A 298 -11.84 22.26 -2.11
C VAL A 298 -12.47 21.00 -1.52
N ASN A 299 -12.23 20.76 -0.23
CA ASN A 299 -12.99 19.82 0.60
C ASN A 299 -14.51 20.00 0.37
N ALA A 300 -15.31 19.00 0.72
CA ALA A 300 -16.78 19.06 0.52
C ALA A 300 -17.44 20.31 1.15
N ASP A 301 -16.79 20.90 2.17
CA ASP A 301 -17.21 22.11 2.88
C ASP A 301 -16.66 23.43 2.29
N GLY A 302 -15.89 23.38 1.21
CA GLY A 302 -15.28 24.56 0.59
C GLY A 302 -13.92 24.96 1.18
N THR A 303 -13.39 24.23 2.16
CA THR A 303 -12.07 24.48 2.73
C THR A 303 -10.96 23.84 1.91
N ALA A 304 -9.73 24.31 2.12
CA ALA A 304 -8.57 23.84 1.41
C ALA A 304 -7.98 22.62 2.14
N GLY A 305 -7.78 21.49 1.45
CA GLY A 305 -7.19 20.29 2.04
C GLY A 305 -5.65 20.37 2.15
N ASP A 306 -5.11 19.65 3.14
CA ASP A 306 -3.67 19.61 3.41
C ASP A 306 -3.00 18.44 2.69
N VAL A 307 -1.79 18.68 2.17
CA VAL A 307 -0.94 17.65 1.58
C VAL A 307 0.30 17.45 2.45
N LEU A 308 0.47 16.23 2.97
CA LEU A 308 1.66 15.82 3.71
C LEU A 308 2.53 14.93 2.82
N VAL A 309 3.82 15.27 2.72
CA VAL A 309 4.87 14.46 2.14
C VAL A 309 5.88 14.17 3.24
N GLU A 310 5.99 12.92 3.66
CA GLU A 310 6.72 12.52 4.87
C GLU A 310 7.59 11.30 4.60
N ASP A 311 8.81 11.27 5.13
CA ASP A 311 9.73 10.13 5.04
C ASP A 311 9.99 9.69 3.58
N CYS A 312 10.04 10.62 2.64
CA CYS A 312 10.17 10.31 1.21
C CYS A 312 11.57 10.60 0.67
N ASP A 313 12.00 9.73 -0.25
CA ASP A 313 13.27 9.82 -0.96
C ASP A 313 13.08 10.19 -2.43
N PHE A 314 13.86 11.17 -2.89
CA PHE A 314 13.80 11.69 -4.24
C PHE A 314 15.20 11.66 -4.86
N VAL A 315 15.43 10.77 -5.83
CA VAL A 315 16.64 10.74 -6.65
C VAL A 315 16.31 11.27 -8.04
N MET A 316 16.53 12.57 -8.24
CA MET A 316 16.15 13.33 -9.44
C MET A 316 17.41 13.70 -10.24
N THR A 317 17.89 12.76 -11.04
CA THR A 317 19.21 12.83 -11.70
C THR A 317 19.22 12.53 -13.20
N GLY A 318 18.11 12.06 -13.76
CA GLY A 318 17.95 11.74 -15.18
C GLY A 318 17.69 12.98 -16.06
N PRO A 319 17.84 12.87 -17.39
CA PRO A 319 17.77 14.03 -18.29
C PRO A 319 16.41 14.76 -18.29
N ASP A 320 15.31 14.03 -18.02
CA ASP A 320 13.95 14.58 -17.99
C ASP A 320 13.41 14.77 -16.55
N HIS A 321 14.29 14.75 -15.54
CA HIS A 321 13.87 14.85 -14.14
C HIS A 321 13.22 16.22 -13.86
N GLY A 322 12.20 16.23 -13.00
CA GLY A 322 11.61 17.44 -12.44
C GLY A 322 12.11 17.71 -11.01
N PRO A 323 11.46 18.63 -10.27
CA PRO A 323 11.72 18.82 -8.84
C PRO A 323 11.12 17.67 -8.01
N ALA A 324 11.60 17.48 -6.78
CA ALA A 324 11.01 16.55 -5.83
C ALA A 324 9.55 16.94 -5.49
N LEU A 325 9.30 18.24 -5.30
CA LEU A 325 7.96 18.81 -5.09
C LEU A 325 7.68 19.90 -6.13
N PHE A 326 6.58 19.76 -6.88
CA PHE A 326 6.16 20.68 -7.95
C PHE A 326 4.74 21.23 -7.77
N GLY A 327 4.51 22.44 -8.27
CA GLY A 327 3.16 22.92 -8.56
C GLY A 327 2.39 23.28 -7.29
N VAL A 328 2.95 24.18 -6.49
CA VAL A 328 2.34 24.62 -5.24
C VAL A 328 1.16 25.58 -5.53
N HIS A 329 0.06 25.03 -6.04
CA HIS A 329 -1.07 25.79 -6.55
C HIS A 329 -2.07 26.22 -5.46
N ALA A 330 -2.69 27.38 -5.64
CA ALA A 330 -3.68 27.96 -4.73
C ALA A 330 -4.98 27.18 -4.58
N ASN A 331 -5.61 27.38 -3.42
CA ASN A 331 -6.80 26.69 -2.88
C ASN A 331 -6.49 25.38 -2.13
N SER A 332 -5.25 25.22 -1.69
CA SER A 332 -4.80 24.15 -0.78
C SER A 332 -4.48 24.77 0.59
N GLY A 333 -4.66 24.00 1.67
CA GLY A 333 -4.46 24.48 3.03
C GLY A 333 -2.97 24.65 3.28
N TYR A 334 -2.34 23.61 3.80
CA TYR A 334 -0.90 23.50 3.92
C TYR A 334 -0.34 22.46 2.96
N ALA A 335 0.86 22.71 2.45
CA ALA A 335 1.74 21.63 2.02
C ALA A 335 2.84 21.46 3.05
N ILE A 336 3.03 20.25 3.51
CA ILE A 336 3.98 19.89 4.56
C ILE A 336 4.96 18.90 3.95
N MET A 337 6.25 19.21 3.98
CA MET A 337 7.32 18.28 3.61
C MET A 337 8.18 18.02 4.84
N ARG A 338 8.15 16.79 5.35
CA ARG A 338 8.83 16.38 6.58
C ARG A 338 9.78 15.21 6.34
N ASN A 339 10.97 15.26 6.96
CA ASN A 339 11.94 14.16 6.95
C ASN A 339 12.17 13.59 5.54
N CYS A 340 12.42 14.47 4.57
CA CYS A 340 12.56 14.09 3.17
C CYS A 340 13.98 14.34 2.69
N ARG A 341 14.44 13.50 1.76
CA ARG A 341 15.78 13.60 1.17
C ARG A 341 15.66 13.73 -0.34
N ALA A 342 16.33 14.72 -0.91
CA ALA A 342 16.33 15.00 -2.35
C ALA A 342 17.76 15.08 -2.88
N ARG A 343 18.11 14.18 -3.79
CA ARG A 343 19.35 14.23 -4.57
C ARG A 343 19.02 14.77 -5.96
N MET A 344 19.53 15.96 -6.28
CA MET A 344 19.26 16.67 -7.53
C MET A 344 20.48 16.67 -8.47
N ALA A 345 20.28 16.54 -9.77
CA ALA A 345 21.32 16.82 -10.78
C ALA A 345 21.18 18.20 -11.44
N SER A 346 19.98 18.76 -11.45
CA SER A 346 19.66 20.11 -11.88
C SER A 346 18.36 20.58 -11.21
N ASP A 347 17.74 21.67 -11.67
CA ASP A 347 16.45 22.17 -11.14
C ASP A 347 16.51 22.54 -9.64
N SER A 348 15.39 22.96 -9.06
CA SER A 348 15.17 23.12 -7.63
C SER A 348 14.61 21.80 -7.07
N ALA A 349 14.91 21.49 -5.81
CA ALA A 349 14.24 20.39 -5.11
C ALA A 349 12.75 20.69 -4.89
N ILE A 350 12.43 21.95 -4.61
CA ILE A 350 11.05 22.45 -4.51
C ILE A 350 10.89 23.59 -5.51
N ARG A 351 9.87 23.50 -6.37
CA ARG A 351 9.55 24.56 -7.33
C ARG A 351 8.08 24.92 -7.32
N ASP A 352 7.80 26.17 -6.97
CA ASP A 352 6.52 26.81 -7.20
C ASP A 352 6.47 27.44 -8.60
N ASN A 353 5.39 27.18 -9.34
CA ASN A 353 5.12 27.76 -10.66
C ASN A 353 3.72 28.37 -10.73
N ALA A 354 3.12 28.69 -9.57
CA ALA A 354 1.79 29.27 -9.51
C ALA A 354 1.82 30.74 -9.96
N ASN A 355 1.02 31.06 -10.99
CA ASN A 355 0.76 32.44 -11.38
C ASN A 355 -0.39 33.07 -10.57
N THR A 356 -1.08 32.29 -9.73
CA THR A 356 -2.26 32.73 -8.96
C THR A 356 -2.42 31.93 -7.66
N GLY A 357 -2.58 32.68 -6.56
CA GLY A 357 -3.02 32.31 -5.20
C GLY A 357 -2.00 31.59 -4.31
N ALA A 358 -2.09 31.82 -3.00
CA ALA A 358 -1.06 31.43 -2.04
C ALA A 358 -1.30 30.04 -1.43
N LEU A 359 -0.22 29.32 -1.18
CA LEU A 359 -0.14 28.17 -0.27
C LEU A 359 0.82 28.50 0.87
N ASP A 360 0.55 28.00 2.07
CA ASP A 360 1.51 27.94 3.16
C ASP A 360 2.32 26.63 3.12
N LEU A 361 3.61 26.75 2.84
CA LEU A 361 4.57 25.66 2.83
C LEU A 361 5.27 25.54 4.19
N ILE A 362 5.23 24.34 4.77
CA ILE A 362 5.94 23.96 5.99
C ILE A 362 7.02 22.94 5.63
N LEU A 363 8.26 23.25 5.97
CA LEU A 363 9.41 22.37 5.77
C LEU A 363 10.02 21.99 7.12
N ASP A 364 10.29 20.70 7.33
CA ASP A 364 10.80 20.17 8.60
C ASP A 364 11.70 18.94 8.36
N GLY A 365 13.03 19.08 8.40
CA GLY A 365 13.94 17.96 8.11
C GLY A 365 14.02 17.67 6.60
N LEU A 366 14.42 18.66 5.79
CA LEU A 366 14.62 18.49 4.34
C LEU A 366 16.10 18.52 4.01
N HIS A 367 16.61 17.44 3.43
CA HIS A 367 18.00 17.32 3.01
C HIS A 367 18.10 17.35 1.49
N VAL A 368 18.76 18.37 0.93
CA VAL A 368 19.00 18.51 -0.50
C VAL A 368 20.48 18.32 -0.79
N THR A 369 20.82 17.42 -1.70
CA THR A 369 22.20 17.10 -2.11
C THR A 369 22.35 17.17 -3.63
N GLY A 370 23.59 17.25 -4.12
CA GLY A 370 23.90 17.24 -5.55
C GLY A 370 23.99 18.64 -6.16
N SER A 371 23.55 18.81 -7.41
CA SER A 371 23.52 20.11 -8.06
C SER A 371 22.07 20.54 -8.20
N THR A 372 21.70 21.60 -7.51
CA THR A 372 20.49 22.37 -7.87
C THR A 372 20.88 23.40 -8.93
N GLY A 373 19.91 23.94 -9.66
CA GLY A 373 20.14 25.07 -10.56
C GLY A 373 20.54 26.34 -9.78
N ASP A 374 19.99 27.50 -10.17
CA ASP A 374 20.27 28.75 -9.46
C ASP A 374 19.77 28.74 -8.01
N VAL A 375 18.69 27.97 -7.75
CA VAL A 375 17.97 27.94 -6.47
C VAL A 375 17.57 26.53 -6.06
N ALA A 376 17.86 26.11 -4.82
CA ALA A 376 17.44 24.80 -4.29
C ALA A 376 15.95 24.72 -3.93
N ILE A 377 15.37 25.81 -3.41
CA ILE A 377 13.95 25.94 -3.05
C ILE A 377 13.44 27.22 -3.69
N ASP A 378 12.67 27.13 -4.77
CA ASP A 378 12.09 28.27 -5.47
C ASP A 378 10.62 28.45 -5.09
N THR A 379 10.35 29.45 -4.25
CA THR A 379 9.00 29.91 -3.89
C THR A 379 8.75 31.34 -4.37
N SER A 380 9.32 31.73 -5.51
CA SER A 380 9.16 33.08 -6.08
C SER A 380 7.74 33.41 -6.54
N GLY A 381 6.86 32.41 -6.62
CA GLY A 381 5.42 32.54 -6.78
C GLY A 381 4.69 33.08 -5.53
N PRO A 382 3.35 33.00 -5.50
CA PRO A 382 2.53 33.44 -4.37
C PRO A 382 2.67 32.57 -3.10
N THR A 383 3.42 31.46 -3.15
CA THR A 383 3.65 30.57 -2.00
C THR A 383 4.42 31.25 -0.88
N SER A 384 3.94 31.06 0.34
CA SER A 384 4.54 31.58 1.57
C SER A 384 5.19 30.42 2.33
N VAL A 385 6.50 30.52 2.62
CA VAL A 385 7.14 29.58 3.55
C VAL A 385 6.81 30.03 4.98
N THR A 386 5.93 29.31 5.67
CA THR A 386 5.48 29.70 7.01
C THR A 386 6.43 29.20 8.09
N LYS A 387 6.99 28.00 7.93
CA LYS A 387 7.98 27.39 8.81
C LYS A 387 9.02 26.62 7.99
N ALA A 388 10.28 26.74 8.38
CA ALA A 388 11.39 25.96 7.86
C ALA A 388 12.31 25.60 9.04
N THR A 389 12.41 24.31 9.35
CA THR A 389 13.27 23.76 10.40
C THR A 389 14.11 22.62 9.84
N ASP A 390 15.37 22.54 10.29
CA ASP A 390 16.30 21.47 9.91
C ASP A 390 16.42 21.27 8.38
N ILE A 391 16.76 22.36 7.68
CA ILE A 391 16.92 22.35 6.22
C ILE A 391 18.42 22.31 5.90
N HIS A 392 18.84 21.25 5.22
CA HIS A 392 20.22 21.06 4.78
C HIS A 392 20.29 21.11 3.26
N VAL A 393 21.19 21.91 2.71
CA VAL A 393 21.40 22.05 1.27
C VAL A 393 22.90 21.95 1.00
N ASP A 394 23.34 20.76 0.59
CA ASP A 394 24.71 20.44 0.20
C ASP A 394 24.82 20.47 -1.33
N THR A 395 24.69 21.68 -1.90
CA THR A 395 24.71 21.90 -3.35
C THR A 395 25.51 23.16 -3.71
N ASP A 396 26.00 23.22 -4.95
CA ASP A 396 26.66 24.42 -5.51
C ASP A 396 25.68 25.62 -5.72
N GLY A 397 24.37 25.39 -5.59
CA GLY A 397 23.30 26.37 -5.82
C GLY A 397 23.03 27.31 -4.62
N SER A 398 22.51 28.50 -4.91
CA SER A 398 22.12 29.47 -3.88
C SER A 398 20.70 29.19 -3.34
N ILE A 399 20.33 29.76 -2.19
CA ILE A 399 18.93 29.75 -1.71
C ILE A 399 18.33 31.13 -2.00
N SER A 400 17.15 31.19 -2.62
CA SER A 400 16.43 32.44 -2.88
C SER A 400 14.93 32.26 -2.60
N GLY A 401 14.22 33.35 -2.29
CA GLY A 401 12.75 33.32 -2.18
C GLY A 401 12.16 33.36 -0.76
N SER A 402 12.93 33.27 0.32
CA SER A 402 12.42 33.56 1.67
C SER A 402 13.53 33.80 2.70
N SER A 403 13.39 34.83 3.53
CA SER A 403 14.29 35.11 4.67
C SER A 403 14.23 34.05 5.78
N LYS A 404 13.26 33.13 5.71
CA LYS A 404 13.10 31.99 6.63
C LYS A 404 13.87 30.76 6.20
N VAL A 405 14.19 30.62 4.91
CA VAL A 405 15.10 29.58 4.44
C VAL A 405 16.51 30.15 4.54
N ARG A 406 17.06 30.15 5.76
CA ARG A 406 18.42 30.63 6.01
C ARG A 406 19.41 29.57 5.55
N ASN A 407 20.48 29.99 4.89
CA ASN A 407 21.60 29.15 4.45
C ASN A 407 21.89 28.01 5.43
N ALA A 408 21.78 26.78 4.92
CA ALA A 408 22.15 25.57 5.62
C ALA A 408 23.64 25.62 5.99
N THR A 409 23.94 25.26 7.24
CA THR A 409 25.29 24.87 7.65
C THR A 409 25.71 23.65 6.85
N SER A 410 26.88 23.69 6.19
CA SER A 410 27.52 22.47 5.66
C SER A 410 27.95 21.61 6.85
N THR A 411 27.11 20.68 7.28
CA THR A 411 27.50 19.61 8.22
C THR A 411 27.83 18.36 7.41
N SER A 412 28.83 17.60 7.85
CA SER A 412 29.29 16.37 7.22
C SER A 412 28.33 15.18 7.34
N ASP A 413 27.16 15.37 7.97
CA ASP A 413 26.23 14.32 8.40
C ASP A 413 24.88 14.35 7.65
N VAL A 414 24.84 14.85 6.41
CA VAL A 414 23.62 14.83 5.58
C VAL A 414 23.42 13.42 5.02
N GLN A 415 22.36 12.73 5.44
CA GLN A 415 21.96 11.46 4.85
C GLN A 415 21.46 11.67 3.40
N PRO A 416 22.08 11.03 2.39
CA PRO A 416 21.64 11.16 1.00
C PRO A 416 20.30 10.45 0.79
N ALA A 417 19.58 10.85 -0.28
CA ALA A 417 18.36 10.16 -0.68
C ALA A 417 18.65 8.69 -1.02
N ASP A 418 17.84 7.78 -0.48
CA ASP A 418 17.94 6.34 -0.68
C ASP A 418 17.09 5.92 -1.90
N PRO A 419 17.71 5.44 -3.01
CA PRO A 419 16.97 4.95 -4.16
C PRO A 419 16.33 3.56 -3.93
N THR A 420 16.57 2.93 -2.78
CA THR A 420 16.10 1.58 -2.48
C THR A 420 14.57 1.55 -2.44
N PRO A 421 13.93 0.67 -3.22
CA PRO A 421 12.48 0.49 -3.17
C PRO A 421 12.01 0.03 -1.78
N PRO A 422 10.93 0.61 -1.21
CA PRO A 422 10.34 0.20 0.07
C PRO A 422 9.48 -1.07 -0.03
N MET A 423 9.63 -1.83 -1.11
CA MET A 423 8.93 -3.09 -1.40
C MET A 423 9.84 -3.94 -2.31
N PRO A 424 9.66 -5.26 -2.40
CA PRO A 424 10.55 -6.12 -3.20
C PRO A 424 10.46 -5.84 -4.69
N SER A 425 11.43 -6.38 -5.41
CA SER A 425 11.37 -6.42 -6.87
C SER A 425 10.18 -7.25 -7.37
N PRO A 426 9.65 -6.93 -8.56
CA PRO A 426 8.55 -7.68 -9.16
C PRO A 426 8.80 -9.19 -9.19
N PRO A 427 7.84 -10.03 -8.77
CA PRO A 427 8.01 -11.48 -8.78
C PRO A 427 8.14 -12.02 -10.22
N PRO A 428 8.67 -13.25 -10.41
CA PRO A 428 8.75 -13.90 -11.71
C PRO A 428 7.40 -14.09 -12.39
N LEU A 429 7.41 -14.24 -13.72
CA LEU A 429 6.21 -14.53 -14.50
C LEU A 429 5.47 -15.78 -14.00
N GLY A 430 4.14 -15.72 -13.95
CA GLY A 430 3.29 -16.82 -13.49
C GLY A 430 3.27 -16.97 -11.97
N THR A 431 3.84 -16.03 -11.24
CA THR A 431 3.74 -15.96 -9.77
C THR A 431 3.11 -14.64 -9.37
N THR A 432 2.28 -14.70 -8.33
CA THR A 432 1.60 -13.51 -7.83
C THR A 432 2.41 -12.85 -6.72
N PRO A 433 2.30 -11.52 -6.56
CA PRO A 433 2.87 -10.83 -5.41
C PRO A 433 2.42 -11.45 -4.11
N LYS A 434 3.34 -11.51 -3.15
CA LYS A 434 3.06 -11.90 -1.78
C LYS A 434 3.49 -10.75 -0.88
N MET A 435 2.83 -10.55 0.26
CA MET A 435 3.14 -9.46 1.19
C MET A 435 4.28 -9.91 2.10
N ASP A 436 5.47 -9.32 1.98
CA ASP A 436 6.68 -9.94 2.53
C ASP A 436 6.71 -10.13 4.04
N GLY A 437 7.19 -11.32 4.42
CA GLY A 437 8.20 -11.58 5.44
C GLY A 437 9.13 -12.66 4.89
N ASP A 438 10.44 -12.41 4.88
CA ASP A 438 11.60 -13.30 4.61
C ASP A 438 11.73 -14.16 3.32
N GLY A 439 10.77 -14.16 2.39
CA GLY A 439 10.88 -14.96 1.17
C GLY A 439 10.36 -16.40 1.31
N SER A 440 9.66 -16.69 2.40
CA SER A 440 8.62 -17.72 2.45
C SER A 440 7.31 -17.10 2.92
N VAL A 441 6.52 -16.54 2.01
CA VAL A 441 5.37 -15.74 2.46
C VAL A 441 4.14 -16.63 2.74
N GLU A 442 3.80 -16.71 4.01
CA GLU A 442 2.50 -17.14 4.51
C GLU A 442 1.46 -15.99 4.34
N ASP A 443 0.25 -16.34 3.89
CA ASP A 443 -0.86 -15.40 3.65
C ASP A 443 -1.35 -14.77 4.96
N TRP A 444 -1.01 -13.50 5.19
CA TRP A 444 -1.51 -12.73 6.32
C TRP A 444 -2.98 -12.31 6.13
N THR A 445 -3.83 -12.72 7.06
CA THR A 445 -5.23 -12.30 7.22
C THR A 445 -5.31 -11.16 8.24
N TYR A 446 -6.14 -10.15 7.97
CA TYR A 446 -6.30 -9.01 8.89
C TYR A 446 -7.55 -9.14 9.75
N LEU A 447 -7.41 -8.96 11.06
CA LEU A 447 -8.50 -8.95 12.02
C LEU A 447 -8.58 -7.57 12.68
N ARG A 448 -9.77 -6.96 12.71
CA ARG A 448 -10.00 -5.66 13.34
C ARG A 448 -11.19 -5.72 14.28
N PHE A 449 -11.03 -5.17 15.47
CA PHE A 449 -12.08 -4.95 16.46
C PHE A 449 -12.42 -3.46 16.47
N GLU A 450 -13.69 -3.12 16.36
CA GLU A 450 -14.19 -1.74 16.40
C GLU A 450 -15.19 -1.63 17.55
N GLY A 451 -14.93 -0.71 18.46
CA GLY A 451 -15.81 -0.47 19.60
C GLY A 451 -17.05 0.37 19.24
N ASP A 452 -17.96 0.56 20.20
CA ASP A 452 -19.19 1.33 19.98
C ASP A 452 -18.89 2.84 20.01
N ASP A 453 -19.52 3.59 19.10
CA ASP A 453 -19.37 5.04 18.93
C ASP A 453 -19.76 5.85 20.19
N ASP A 454 -20.40 5.20 21.18
CA ASP A 454 -20.85 5.84 22.41
C ASP A 454 -19.73 6.11 23.43
N GLY A 455 -18.59 5.41 23.34
CA GLY A 455 -17.44 5.56 24.23
C GLY A 455 -17.71 5.28 25.71
N THR A 456 -18.86 4.70 26.03
CA THR A 456 -19.28 4.39 27.41
C THR A 456 -19.24 2.91 27.74
N THR A 457 -19.18 2.06 26.72
CA THR A 457 -19.13 0.60 26.88
C THR A 457 -17.80 0.06 26.39
N LYS A 458 -17.19 -0.82 27.19
CA LYS A 458 -15.93 -1.49 26.87
C LYS A 458 -16.24 -2.86 26.28
N ALA A 459 -15.54 -3.22 25.21
CA ALA A 459 -15.42 -4.60 24.77
C ALA A 459 -14.01 -5.12 25.03
N SER A 460 -13.88 -6.40 25.36
CA SER A 460 -12.62 -7.13 25.46
C SER A 460 -12.61 -8.27 24.49
N TYR A 461 -11.43 -8.62 23.99
CA TYR A 461 -11.26 -9.75 23.09
C TYR A 461 -10.00 -10.54 23.42
N GLU A 462 -10.05 -11.82 23.09
CA GLU A 462 -8.92 -12.73 23.09
C GLU A 462 -9.03 -13.62 21.85
N PHE A 463 -7.94 -13.78 21.09
CA PHE A 463 -7.92 -14.75 20.01
C PHE A 463 -6.53 -15.37 19.84
N SER A 464 -6.52 -16.61 19.37
CA SER A 464 -5.31 -17.35 19.04
C SER A 464 -5.33 -17.80 17.60
N VAL A 465 -4.16 -17.88 16.98
CA VAL A 465 -3.98 -18.32 15.59
C VAL A 465 -2.99 -19.48 15.51
N SER A 466 -3.08 -20.25 14.44
CA SER A 466 -2.15 -21.37 14.21
C SER A 466 -0.80 -20.95 13.62
N GLY A 467 -0.71 -19.72 13.08
CA GLY A 467 0.51 -19.15 12.50
C GLY A 467 1.05 -17.95 13.29
N ASP A 468 1.71 -17.06 12.58
CA ASP A 468 2.31 -15.86 13.14
C ASP A 468 1.25 -14.79 13.41
N LEU A 469 1.50 -13.91 14.38
CA LEU A 469 0.56 -12.88 14.82
C LEU A 469 1.31 -11.58 15.14
N GLN A 470 0.80 -10.46 14.62
CA GLN A 470 1.36 -9.13 14.86
C GLN A 470 0.26 -8.06 14.89
N TYR A 471 0.58 -6.90 15.47
CA TYR A 471 -0.31 -5.74 15.41
C TYR A 471 -0.44 -5.22 13.97
N SER A 472 -1.58 -4.61 13.69
CA SER A 472 -1.87 -3.92 12.44
C SER A 472 -2.50 -2.57 12.71
N THR A 473 -2.27 -1.61 11.83
CA THR A 473 -2.88 -0.28 11.89
C THR A 473 -4.00 -0.10 10.86
N ILE A 474 -4.55 -1.22 10.35
CA ILE A 474 -5.60 -1.17 9.32
C ILE A 474 -6.86 -0.49 9.85
N GLY A 475 -7.50 0.34 9.02
CA GLY A 475 -8.71 1.06 9.40
C GLY A 475 -8.50 2.14 10.47
N GLY A 476 -7.25 2.62 10.65
CA GLY A 476 -6.93 3.64 11.66
C GLY A 476 -6.76 3.07 13.08
N ALA A 477 -6.66 1.75 13.21
CA ALA A 477 -6.44 1.09 14.48
C ALA A 477 -5.11 1.52 15.11
N THR A 478 -5.13 1.68 16.43
CA THR A 478 -3.96 2.06 17.22
C THR A 478 -3.68 0.93 18.19
N ALA A 479 -2.45 0.39 18.18
CA ALA A 479 -2.02 -0.49 19.26
C ALA A 479 -1.95 0.32 20.56
N GLN A 480 -2.67 -0.11 21.59
CA GLN A 480 -2.71 0.55 22.88
C GLN A 480 -1.90 -0.25 23.91
N ASP A 481 -1.45 0.39 24.99
CA ASP A 481 -0.70 -0.26 26.08
C ASP A 481 -1.47 -1.43 26.74
N ALA A 482 -2.79 -1.50 26.54
CA ALA A 482 -3.66 -2.56 27.04
C ALA A 482 -3.73 -3.80 26.13
N ASP A 483 -3.26 -3.69 24.89
CA ASP A 483 -3.27 -4.79 23.94
C ASP A 483 -1.97 -5.57 24.07
N VAL A 484 -2.06 -6.88 24.22
CA VAL A 484 -0.91 -7.77 24.43
C VAL A 484 -0.94 -8.90 23.42
N ILE A 485 0.15 -9.05 22.67
CA ILE A 485 0.45 -10.28 21.90
C ILE A 485 1.42 -11.13 22.73
N ASP A 486 1.01 -12.36 23.05
CA ASP A 486 1.85 -13.40 23.65
C ASP A 486 1.91 -14.61 22.70
N GLY A 487 3.01 -14.73 21.96
CA GLY A 487 3.15 -15.72 20.89
C GLY A 487 2.12 -15.53 19.79
N SER A 488 1.32 -16.57 19.52
CA SER A 488 0.23 -16.55 18.53
C SER A 488 -1.14 -16.21 19.14
N THR A 489 -1.17 -15.61 20.34
CA THR A 489 -2.40 -15.16 21.00
C THR A 489 -2.36 -13.65 21.23
N ALA A 490 -3.46 -12.97 20.95
CA ALA A 490 -3.65 -11.57 21.29
C ALA A 490 -4.82 -11.38 22.25
N THR A 491 -4.65 -10.46 23.18
CA THR A 491 -5.69 -9.98 24.10
C THR A 491 -5.73 -8.46 24.04
N GLY A 492 -6.91 -7.86 24.16
CA GLY A 492 -7.01 -6.41 24.14
C GLY A 492 -8.41 -5.90 24.47
N THR A 493 -8.57 -4.57 24.42
CA THR A 493 -9.85 -3.92 24.73
C THR A 493 -10.12 -2.70 23.87
N VAL A 494 -11.33 -2.60 23.30
CA VAL A 494 -11.81 -1.42 22.57
C VAL A 494 -12.95 -0.70 23.30
N TRP A 495 -12.96 0.63 23.22
CA TRP A 495 -14.04 1.51 23.69
C TRP A 495 -14.80 2.13 22.51
N SER A 496 -14.41 3.33 22.06
CA SER A 496 -14.91 3.97 20.82
C SER A 496 -13.84 4.03 19.72
N GLY A 497 -12.76 3.27 19.89
CA GLY A 497 -11.65 3.17 18.95
C GLY A 497 -11.64 1.82 18.24
N SER A 498 -10.53 1.52 17.56
CA SER A 498 -10.32 0.22 16.95
C SER A 498 -8.93 -0.30 17.21
N ASP A 499 -8.83 -1.61 17.35
CA ASP A 499 -7.58 -2.35 17.43
C ASP A 499 -7.53 -3.32 16.26
N ALA A 500 -6.33 -3.59 15.73
CA ALA A 500 -6.20 -4.52 14.62
C ALA A 500 -4.91 -5.32 14.67
N TYR A 501 -4.98 -6.47 14.01
CA TYR A 501 -3.96 -7.49 13.97
C TYR A 501 -3.83 -8.04 12.55
N ALA A 502 -2.65 -8.52 12.21
CA ALA A 502 -2.42 -9.37 11.07
C ALA A 502 -1.98 -10.73 11.60
N PHE A 503 -2.49 -11.82 11.03
CA PHE A 503 -2.07 -13.17 11.39
C PHE A 503 -1.95 -14.11 10.19
N THR A 504 -1.11 -15.13 10.26
CA THR A 504 -1.08 -16.23 9.30
C THR A 504 -1.78 -17.47 9.87
N GLY A 505 -2.15 -18.42 9.00
CA GLY A 505 -2.89 -19.62 9.41
C GLY A 505 -4.35 -19.35 9.76
N ASP A 506 -4.92 -20.22 10.58
CA ASP A 506 -6.34 -20.20 10.97
C ASP A 506 -6.50 -19.63 12.39
N ILE A 507 -7.64 -18.98 12.66
CA ILE A 507 -8.04 -18.65 14.03
C ILE A 507 -8.40 -19.96 14.75
N THR A 508 -7.68 -20.26 15.82
CA THR A 508 -7.83 -21.50 16.61
C THR A 508 -8.62 -21.31 17.89
N ALA A 509 -8.69 -20.08 18.40
CA ALA A 509 -9.53 -19.67 19.51
C ALA A 509 -9.96 -18.22 19.29
N PHE A 510 -11.19 -17.88 19.67
CA PHE A 510 -11.74 -16.53 19.50
C PHE A 510 -12.79 -16.27 20.56
N ASP A 511 -12.63 -15.20 21.31
CA ASP A 511 -13.58 -14.72 22.30
C ASP A 511 -13.68 -13.19 22.26
N VAL A 512 -14.91 -12.69 22.35
CA VAL A 512 -15.21 -11.27 22.39
C VAL A 512 -16.35 -11.05 23.37
N GLU A 513 -16.08 -10.30 24.43
CA GLU A 513 -17.06 -9.89 25.41
C GLU A 513 -17.37 -8.39 25.24
N GLY A 514 -18.63 -8.05 25.01
CA GLY A 514 -19.08 -6.67 24.86
C GLY A 514 -19.43 -6.28 23.41
N PRO A 515 -19.73 -5.00 23.15
CA PRO A 515 -20.36 -4.56 21.89
C PRO A 515 -19.38 -4.35 20.72
N ALA A 516 -18.23 -5.03 20.69
CA ALA A 516 -17.29 -4.86 19.58
C ALA A 516 -17.83 -5.45 18.27
N THR A 517 -17.68 -4.69 17.19
CA THR A 517 -17.85 -5.17 15.82
C THR A 517 -16.53 -5.73 15.31
N VAL A 518 -16.55 -6.95 14.77
CA VAL A 518 -15.35 -7.64 14.28
C VAL A 518 -15.32 -7.66 12.76
N TYR A 519 -14.14 -7.42 12.20
CA TYR A 519 -13.89 -7.50 10.76
C TYR A 519 -12.73 -8.45 10.46
N ILE A 520 -12.89 -9.30 9.45
CA ILE A 520 -11.82 -10.10 8.87
C ILE A 520 -11.61 -9.65 7.42
N ASP A 521 -10.39 -9.27 7.06
CA ASP A 521 -10.02 -8.69 5.76
C ASP A 521 -10.96 -7.52 5.35
N GLY A 522 -11.40 -6.73 6.33
CA GLY A 522 -12.32 -5.60 6.14
C GLY A 522 -13.80 -5.97 5.95
N SER A 523 -14.16 -7.26 5.99
CA SER A 523 -15.55 -7.71 6.00
C SER A 523 -16.03 -7.92 7.43
N GLN A 524 -17.16 -7.32 7.80
CA GLN A 524 -17.78 -7.55 9.10
C GLN A 524 -18.18 -9.03 9.21
N VAL A 525 -17.82 -9.69 10.31
CA VAL A 525 -18.09 -11.11 10.55
C VAL A 525 -18.97 -11.29 11.79
N ASP A 526 -19.80 -12.33 11.77
CA ASP A 526 -20.49 -12.78 12.98
C ASP A 526 -19.49 -13.59 13.82
N VAL A 527 -19.24 -13.12 15.05
CA VAL A 527 -18.26 -13.74 15.96
C VAL A 527 -18.56 -15.20 16.28
N SER A 528 -19.84 -15.61 16.18
CA SER A 528 -20.25 -17.01 16.40
C SER A 528 -19.81 -17.96 15.28
N GLU A 529 -19.39 -17.45 14.13
CA GLU A 529 -18.97 -18.24 12.98
C GLU A 529 -17.44 -18.46 12.90
N ILE A 530 -16.66 -17.78 13.73
CA ILE A 530 -15.19 -17.72 13.64
C ILE A 530 -14.51 -19.02 14.14
N VAL A 531 -15.19 -19.83 14.96
CA VAL A 531 -14.64 -21.08 15.53
C VAL A 531 -15.52 -22.28 15.18
N GLN A 532 -15.38 -22.84 13.97
CA GLN A 532 -15.90 -24.18 13.69
C GLN A 532 -14.86 -25.22 14.11
N THR A 533 -15.18 -25.99 15.15
CA THR A 533 -14.40 -27.15 15.57
C THR A 533 -14.32 -28.14 14.41
N PRO A 534 -13.13 -28.57 13.93
CA PRO A 534 -13.06 -29.53 12.84
C PRO A 534 -13.74 -30.83 13.29
N THR A 535 -14.76 -31.25 12.54
CA THR A 535 -15.32 -32.60 12.69
C THR A 535 -14.21 -33.58 12.25
N PRO A 536 -13.77 -34.54 13.10
CA PRO A 536 -12.70 -35.45 12.73
C PRO A 536 -13.09 -36.19 11.45
N THR A 537 -12.29 -36.01 10.41
CA THR A 537 -12.44 -36.73 9.14
C THR A 537 -12.09 -38.21 9.40
N PRO A 538 -12.95 -39.18 9.04
CA PRO A 538 -12.63 -40.60 9.23
C PRO A 538 -11.38 -40.95 8.42
N THR A 539 -10.34 -41.42 9.11
CA THR A 539 -9.11 -41.92 8.49
C THR A 539 -9.45 -43.08 7.53
N PRO A 540 -9.11 -43.00 6.23
CA PRO A 540 -9.31 -44.13 5.33
C PRO A 540 -8.42 -45.30 5.76
N GLU A 541 -9.03 -46.49 5.85
CA GLU A 541 -8.35 -47.75 6.16
C GLU A 541 -7.36 -48.08 5.02
N PRO A 542 -6.10 -48.43 5.33
CA PRO A 542 -5.06 -48.62 4.32
C PRO A 542 -5.44 -49.75 3.36
N THR A 543 -5.66 -49.41 2.09
CA THR A 543 -5.93 -50.38 1.04
C THR A 543 -4.59 -50.94 0.55
N ALA A 544 -4.37 -52.25 0.74
CA ALA A 544 -3.16 -52.94 0.30
C ALA A 544 -2.97 -52.77 -1.22
N THR A 545 -1.95 -52.03 -1.62
CA THR A 545 -1.61 -51.82 -3.04
C THR A 545 -0.73 -52.98 -3.51
N ALA A 546 -1.16 -53.67 -4.56
CA ALA A 546 -0.40 -54.77 -5.15
C ALA A 546 0.90 -54.25 -5.81
N THR A 547 2.02 -54.87 -5.46
CA THR A 547 3.35 -54.59 -5.99
C THR A 547 3.44 -55.06 -7.46
N PRO A 548 3.78 -54.19 -8.45
CA PRO A 548 4.05 -54.65 -9.80
C PRO A 548 5.41 -55.36 -9.89
N GLU A 549 5.45 -56.43 -10.68
CA GLU A 549 6.64 -57.24 -10.98
C GLU A 549 7.62 -56.48 -11.89
N PRO A 550 8.95 -56.53 -11.65
CA PRO A 550 9.91 -55.72 -12.39
C PRO A 550 10.18 -56.31 -13.78
N THR A 551 9.82 -55.56 -14.83
CA THR A 551 10.31 -55.78 -16.19
C THR A 551 11.75 -55.27 -16.35
N ALA A 552 12.63 -56.12 -16.91
CA ALA A 552 14.03 -55.81 -17.15
C ALA A 552 14.22 -54.77 -18.27
N THR A 553 14.83 -53.63 -17.94
CA THR A 553 15.25 -52.59 -18.88
C THR A 553 16.70 -52.84 -19.34
N PRO A 554 17.04 -52.73 -20.64
CA PRO A 554 18.40 -52.95 -21.12
C PRO A 554 19.36 -51.86 -20.63
N THR A 555 20.57 -52.29 -20.29
CA THR A 555 21.65 -51.48 -19.71
C THR A 555 22.35 -50.62 -20.78
N PRO A 556 22.42 -49.28 -20.64
CA PRO A 556 23.26 -48.46 -21.51
C PRO A 556 24.74 -48.60 -21.14
N THR A 557 25.59 -48.60 -22.17
CA THR A 557 27.05 -48.67 -22.07
C THR A 557 27.62 -47.34 -21.56
N PRO A 558 28.56 -47.32 -20.60
CA PRO A 558 29.08 -46.07 -20.03
C PRO A 558 30.00 -45.34 -21.00
N THR A 559 29.66 -44.08 -21.27
CA THR A 559 30.54 -43.09 -21.90
C THR A 559 31.44 -42.47 -20.82
N PRO A 560 32.75 -42.22 -21.05
CA PRO A 560 33.64 -41.67 -20.03
C PRO A 560 33.18 -40.29 -19.57
N THR A 561 32.91 -40.17 -18.27
CA THR A 561 32.59 -38.92 -17.57
C THR A 561 33.86 -38.08 -17.43
N PRO A 562 33.86 -36.78 -17.79
CA PRO A 562 34.97 -35.89 -17.51
C PRO A 562 35.14 -35.71 -15.99
N GLU A 563 36.40 -35.65 -15.56
CA GLU A 563 36.81 -35.49 -14.16
C GLU A 563 36.29 -34.16 -13.59
N PRO A 564 35.70 -34.14 -12.38
CA PRO A 564 35.14 -32.92 -11.79
C PRO A 564 36.26 -31.93 -11.47
N THR A 565 36.23 -30.78 -12.13
CA THR A 565 36.94 -29.58 -11.68
C THR A 565 36.45 -29.18 -10.30
N ALA A 566 37.39 -28.99 -9.36
CA ALA A 566 37.11 -28.57 -8.00
C ALA A 566 36.26 -27.30 -7.97
N THR A 567 35.05 -27.41 -7.44
CA THR A 567 34.18 -26.27 -7.16
C THR A 567 34.85 -25.40 -6.10
N PRO A 568 34.99 -24.07 -6.31
CA PRO A 568 35.49 -23.20 -5.26
C PRO A 568 34.56 -23.28 -4.05
N THR A 569 35.15 -23.51 -2.88
CA THR A 569 34.44 -23.47 -1.60
C THR A 569 33.76 -22.11 -1.45
N PRO A 570 32.44 -22.04 -1.16
CA PRO A 570 31.79 -20.77 -0.91
C PRO A 570 32.50 -20.07 0.24
N THR A 571 32.97 -18.85 -0.02
CA THR A 571 33.43 -17.95 1.03
C THR A 571 32.26 -17.75 2.01
N PRO A 572 32.45 -17.93 3.32
CA PRO A 572 31.38 -17.69 4.28
C PRO A 572 30.84 -16.28 4.07
N THR A 573 29.54 -16.18 3.83
CA THR A 573 28.82 -14.91 3.83
C THR A 573 29.10 -14.22 5.17
N PRO A 574 29.52 -12.94 5.19
CA PRO A 574 29.68 -12.23 6.44
C PRO A 574 28.36 -12.28 7.20
N THR A 575 28.40 -12.72 8.46
CA THR A 575 27.26 -12.62 9.37
C THR A 575 26.86 -11.14 9.42
N PRO A 576 25.58 -10.79 9.19
CA PRO A 576 25.15 -9.39 9.31
C PRO A 576 25.52 -8.87 10.69
N GLU A 577 26.09 -7.67 10.71
CA GLU A 577 26.45 -7.00 11.95
C GLU A 577 25.17 -6.69 12.74
N PRO A 578 25.12 -6.94 14.06
CA PRO A 578 23.91 -6.70 14.83
C PRO A 578 23.51 -5.22 14.76
N THR A 579 22.22 -4.97 14.53
CA THR A 579 21.63 -3.62 14.60
C THR A 579 21.54 -3.18 16.05
N TRP A 580 22.20 -2.08 16.38
CA TRP A 580 22.25 -1.54 17.73
C TRP A 580 21.21 -0.45 17.94
N ASN A 581 20.42 -0.58 18.99
CA ASN A 581 19.62 0.48 19.58
C ASN A 581 20.43 1.24 20.63
N TYR A 582 20.02 2.46 20.95
CA TYR A 582 20.68 3.30 21.94
C TYR A 582 19.68 3.85 22.94
N ILE A 583 20.10 3.86 24.20
CA ILE A 583 19.38 4.51 25.30
C ILE A 583 20.35 5.47 25.99
N ARG A 584 19.89 6.70 26.24
CA ARG A 584 20.66 7.75 26.89
C ARG A 584 19.89 8.31 28.08
N PHE A 585 20.58 8.45 29.20
CA PHE A 585 20.10 9.07 30.42
C PHE A 585 20.76 10.42 30.57
N GLU A 586 19.98 11.50 30.67
CA GLU A 586 20.51 12.85 30.82
C GLU A 586 19.99 13.51 32.09
N GLY A 587 20.90 13.95 32.93
CA GLY A 587 20.58 14.65 34.17
C GLY A 587 20.13 16.09 33.95
N ASN A 588 19.45 16.68 34.94
CA ASN A 588 18.73 17.97 34.83
C ASN A 588 19.63 19.22 34.79
N ASN A 589 20.94 19.09 34.53
CA ASN A 589 21.92 20.18 34.53
C ASN A 589 21.97 21.02 35.83
N ASP A 590 21.38 20.54 36.92
CA ASP A 590 21.55 21.06 38.27
C ASP A 590 22.42 20.08 39.06
N SER A 591 23.45 20.56 39.75
CA SER A 591 24.37 19.69 40.50
C SER A 591 23.77 19.22 41.83
N THR A 592 22.44 19.23 41.97
CA THR A 592 21.73 19.06 43.23
C THR A 592 20.69 17.93 43.21
N SER A 593 20.37 17.39 42.04
CA SER A 593 19.35 16.37 41.85
C SER A 593 19.91 15.17 41.07
N GLU A 594 19.98 14.02 41.73
CA GLU A 594 20.41 12.75 41.14
C GLU A 594 19.23 12.04 40.47
N GLY A 595 19.46 11.52 39.26
CA GLY A 595 18.61 10.51 38.63
C GLY A 595 19.31 9.16 38.64
N THR A 596 18.71 8.14 39.24
CA THR A 596 19.19 6.76 39.21
C THR A 596 18.36 5.95 38.23
N TYR A 597 19.00 5.04 37.50
CA TYR A 597 18.31 4.19 36.53
C TYR A 597 18.74 2.72 36.66
N GLU A 598 17.81 1.84 36.29
CA GLU A 598 18.04 0.41 36.07
C GLU A 598 17.24 0.02 34.83
N PHE A 599 17.88 -0.58 33.83
CA PHE A 599 17.17 -1.12 32.68
C PHE A 599 17.74 -2.46 32.23
N SER A 600 16.89 -3.29 31.63
CA SER A 600 17.28 -4.58 31.07
C SER A 600 16.84 -4.69 29.62
N VAL A 601 17.57 -5.48 28.83
CA VAL A 601 17.32 -5.74 27.42
C VAL A 601 17.29 -7.23 27.13
N SER A 602 16.72 -7.62 26.00
CA SER A 602 16.69 -9.02 25.54
C SER A 602 17.95 -9.49 24.83
N GLY A 603 18.75 -8.56 24.30
CA GLY A 603 19.99 -8.86 23.60
C GLY A 603 21.24 -8.43 24.34
N ASP A 604 22.28 -8.14 23.57
CA ASP A 604 23.58 -7.67 24.06
C ASP A 604 23.46 -6.22 24.55
N LEU A 605 24.28 -5.84 25.53
CA LEU A 605 24.27 -4.52 26.16
C LEU A 605 25.70 -4.04 26.44
N GLU A 606 26.02 -2.84 25.97
CA GLU A 606 27.34 -2.21 26.14
C GLU A 606 27.21 -0.73 26.47
N HIS A 607 28.22 -0.17 27.15
CA HIS A 607 28.32 1.29 27.32
C HIS A 607 28.53 1.99 25.98
N SER A 608 28.05 3.22 25.88
CA SER A 608 28.20 4.08 24.71
C SER A 608 28.65 5.47 25.14
N THR A 609 29.56 6.06 24.37
CA THR A 609 29.99 7.46 24.55
C THR A 609 29.30 8.40 23.56
N ARG A 610 28.20 7.95 22.92
CA ARG A 610 27.44 8.71 21.93
C ARG A 610 26.95 10.04 22.52
N ASN A 611 26.95 11.10 21.70
CA ASN A 611 26.52 12.45 22.07
C ASN A 611 27.23 13.01 23.32
N GLY A 612 28.48 12.61 23.56
CA GLY A 612 29.30 13.13 24.66
C GLY A 612 28.99 12.52 26.02
N ALA A 613 28.28 11.39 26.07
CA ALA A 613 28.05 10.64 27.30
C ALA A 613 29.36 10.12 27.91
N THR A 614 29.44 10.13 29.24
CA THR A 614 30.58 9.64 30.00
C THR A 614 30.32 8.24 30.52
N VAL A 615 31.35 7.41 30.62
CA VAL A 615 31.28 6.12 31.33
C VAL A 615 31.95 6.32 32.67
N GLN A 616 31.19 6.16 33.75
CA GLN A 616 31.63 6.34 35.12
C GLN A 616 31.69 4.99 35.85
N ASP A 617 32.51 4.88 36.90
CA ASP A 617 32.63 3.63 37.68
C ASP A 617 31.31 3.22 38.37
N ALA A 618 30.34 4.13 38.48
CA ALA A 618 29.01 3.87 39.02
C ALA A 618 28.05 3.25 37.98
N ASP A 619 28.42 3.26 36.70
CA ASP A 619 27.62 2.71 35.60
C ASP A 619 28.01 1.24 35.43
N VAL A 620 27.13 0.34 35.87
CA VAL A 620 27.42 -1.10 35.92
C VAL A 620 26.53 -1.85 34.94
N ILE A 621 27.14 -2.65 34.07
CA ILE A 621 26.46 -3.66 33.26
C ILE A 621 26.68 -5.04 33.89
N ASP A 622 25.59 -5.75 34.18
CA ASP A 622 25.59 -7.16 34.58
C ASP A 622 24.67 -7.95 33.63
N GLY A 623 25.28 -8.73 32.75
CA GLY A 623 24.58 -9.41 31.65
C GLY A 623 23.89 -8.40 30.73
N SER A 624 22.57 -8.55 30.55
CA SER A 624 21.75 -7.65 29.74
C SER A 624 21.05 -6.56 30.57
N THR A 625 21.56 -6.26 31.78
CA THR A 625 21.01 -5.24 32.67
C THR A 625 22.06 -4.17 32.97
N ALA A 626 21.68 -2.90 32.91
CA ALA A 626 22.50 -1.77 33.31
C ALA A 626 21.87 -1.01 34.47
N THR A 627 22.73 -0.57 35.40
CA THR A 627 22.39 0.30 36.53
C THR A 627 23.36 1.47 36.60
N GLY A 628 22.89 2.66 36.94
CA GLY A 628 23.76 3.84 37.03
C GLY A 628 23.07 5.08 37.59
N SER A 629 23.78 6.22 37.61
CA SER A 629 23.20 7.49 38.05
C SER A 629 23.79 8.73 37.35
N VAL A 630 22.92 9.68 37.02
CA VAL A 630 23.25 10.95 36.37
C VAL A 630 22.88 12.16 37.24
N TRP A 631 23.75 13.17 37.23
CA TRP A 631 23.54 14.46 37.91
C TRP A 631 23.43 15.61 36.90
N SER A 632 24.56 16.22 36.50
CA SER A 632 24.61 17.28 35.47
C SER A 632 25.31 16.82 34.18
N GLY A 633 25.19 15.54 33.86
CA GLY A 633 25.85 14.88 32.73
C GLY A 633 24.94 13.83 32.10
N ALA A 634 25.51 12.97 31.26
CA ALA A 634 24.74 11.92 30.61
C ALA A 634 25.52 10.61 30.52
N ASP A 635 24.79 9.52 30.64
CA ASP A 635 25.28 8.17 30.43
C ASP A 635 24.52 7.58 29.24
N ALA A 636 25.19 6.77 28.42
CA ALA A 636 24.55 6.14 27.28
C ALA A 636 24.98 4.69 27.15
N TYR A 637 24.10 3.91 26.54
CA TYR A 637 24.28 2.50 26.29
C TYR A 637 23.79 2.16 24.89
N LYS A 638 24.40 1.14 24.30
CA LYS A 638 23.89 0.50 23.08
C LYS A 638 23.45 -0.92 23.39
N PHE A 639 22.37 -1.37 22.78
CA PHE A 639 21.82 -2.69 23.01
C PHE A 639 21.20 -3.31 21.76
N THR A 640 21.09 -4.64 21.72
CA THR A 640 20.31 -5.36 20.72
C THR A 640 19.00 -5.88 21.32
N GLY A 641 17.99 -6.14 20.48
CA GLY A 641 16.66 -6.54 20.93
C GLY A 641 15.89 -5.42 21.65
N ASP A 642 14.86 -5.80 22.40
CA ASP A 642 13.98 -4.87 23.11
C ASP A 642 14.44 -4.61 24.54
N VAL A 643 14.10 -3.42 25.05
CA VAL A 643 14.11 -3.10 26.48
C VAL A 643 13.01 -3.89 27.19
N LYS A 644 13.37 -4.70 28.18
CA LYS A 644 12.44 -5.53 28.95
C LYS A 644 11.98 -4.88 30.25
N SER A 645 12.79 -3.99 30.81
CA SER A 645 12.39 -3.17 31.95
C SER A 645 13.16 -1.87 31.96
N LEU A 646 12.53 -0.78 32.40
CA LEU A 646 13.19 0.48 32.71
C LEU A 646 12.62 1.04 34.00
N ARG A 647 13.49 1.28 34.98
CA ARG A 647 13.20 2.01 36.21
C ARG A 647 14.03 3.27 36.23
N LEU A 648 13.37 4.39 36.51
CA LEU A 648 14.02 5.67 36.68
C LEU A 648 13.50 6.33 37.96
N ASN A 649 14.40 6.73 38.84
CA ASN A 649 14.07 7.47 40.06
C ASN A 649 14.87 8.79 40.08
N GLY A 650 14.18 9.91 40.26
CA GLY A 650 14.81 11.24 40.30
C GLY A 650 14.57 12.05 39.02
N THR A 651 15.50 12.94 38.68
CA THR A 651 15.28 14.03 37.70
C THR A 651 15.98 13.81 36.35
N ALA A 652 16.28 12.58 35.95
CA ALA A 652 16.85 12.34 34.61
C ALA A 652 15.77 12.31 33.52
N THR A 653 16.20 12.56 32.29
CA THR A 653 15.43 12.32 31.07
C THR A 653 16.02 11.11 30.34
N VAL A 654 15.18 10.37 29.62
CA VAL A 654 15.58 9.18 28.88
C VAL A 654 15.27 9.39 27.40
N GLU A 655 16.26 9.13 26.57
CA GLU A 655 16.17 9.24 25.11
C GLU A 655 16.47 7.87 24.49
N PHE A 656 15.63 7.47 23.53
CA PHE A 656 15.79 6.25 22.75
C PHE A 656 16.04 6.59 21.29
N THR A 657 17.04 5.96 20.70
CA THR A 657 17.33 6.11 19.26
C THR A 657 17.69 4.74 18.68
N SER A 658 17.04 4.36 17.57
CA SER A 658 17.41 3.20 16.76
C SER A 658 18.29 3.65 15.59
N GLU A 659 19.23 2.81 15.16
CA GLU A 659 19.96 2.99 13.88
C GLU A 659 19.14 2.57 12.67
#